data_AF-A0A2U8WE97-F1
#
_entry.id   AF-A0A2U8WE97-F1
#
_cell.length_a   1.000
_cell.length_b   1.000
_cell.length_c   1.000
_cell.angle_alpha   90.00
_cell.angle_beta   90.00
_cell.angle_gamma   90.00
#
_symmetry.space_group_name_H-M   'P 1'
#
loop_
_entity.id
_entity.type
_entity.pdbx_description
1 polymer ?
#
loop_
_entity_poly.entity_id
_entity_poly.type
_entity_poly.pdbx_seq_one_letter_code
_entity_poly.pdbx_strand_id
1 'polypeptide(L)'
;MNAAIFEADLQSKLVGMGGVEIRALFDGAAYLAANPDVAASGLDPLLHYHLFGWKEGRDPSLFFETTAYLAANPDVAAAGIDPLEHYLAYGRREGRSATPALLQERGFDAAFYRASNPDVAASGIDPFHHYMTFGNLEGRRPNALFDKAYYLAHNPDVARSGIDALTHYMLFGWREGRDPSAALDTLKYLKSNPDVASAGVNPLVHVLTFGAGEGRVVRPVDEAPSAIVLSSATVDENAAGARIGTLRTADPDGGPFSYTLSDARFEVVDGVLQLRAGQALDHESQPSIRLIVTATDATGLALSTAFDITITDREEAPSFAATRSAAAIVDGTSSAVTGASGLIAFTDPDASDRHNVLVQPVSAASSKLGVFEARVSTPAHDGYGAVEWTYTPDQTLVRALGAGETIQESYQIILSDLGGADSAIHVVTITIKGTNDAPVITGSDVGAVQEDGVLAASGHLAITDDDHGESAFLPGAVTGRYGSLAIDESGAWTYTLLNGSKAVQGLKAGVHDADLLTVTSLDGTQHVITVTVTGADDAAVIAGVDAGTVREDGLLTAAGQLTISDPDEGDSVFLAGSVTGAYGTLSIDSAGHWVYALLNGHAAVQALGAHDHTTDTLTVASRDGTQHGIVVTIDGTNDAPTFGGISTGSVTEDQVLSANGLLTITDVDAGESSFVAGSYNGSYGIVTIDARGAWTYTLTGNALPAVQALNTGETLSDTISVNAIDGTATPIGITINGTREALFSFDNGLVGWTYTGGATVGATGDGAEGTITSSAGKTAAEIEDFLGLSHGSISTAAGTLPSAGHAMKTTLIVEAGQSVVFDWSFTFTDSGPYQDFGMVSVDGTVSLLAKATSASGSYHSISFATAGPHTLGFAAFDTGDNSVNPILRVDHIDLV
;
A
#
# COMPACT_ATOMS: atom_id res chain seq x y z
N MET A 1 12.96 -120.29 -127.59
CA MET A 1 13.96 -119.65 -126.71
C MET A 1 13.27 -119.42 -125.37
N ASN A 2 13.87 -119.84 -124.25
CA ASN A 2 13.23 -119.83 -122.93
C ASN A 2 12.90 -118.39 -122.47
N ALA A 3 11.67 -118.14 -121.98
CA ALA A 3 11.17 -116.82 -121.56
C ALA A 3 12.07 -116.12 -120.53
N ALA A 4 12.72 -116.89 -119.65
CA ALA A 4 13.70 -116.39 -118.68
C ALA A 4 14.97 -115.78 -119.32
N ILE A 5 15.33 -116.18 -120.55
CA ILE A 5 16.48 -115.61 -121.29
C ILE A 5 16.08 -114.27 -121.94
N PHE A 6 14.84 -114.12 -122.37
CA PHE A 6 14.33 -112.87 -122.94
C PHE A 6 14.10 -111.81 -121.85
N GLU A 7 13.52 -112.22 -120.72
CA GLU A 7 13.33 -111.34 -119.56
C GLU A 7 14.67 -110.89 -118.96
N ALA A 8 15.68 -111.78 -118.91
CA ALA A 8 17.03 -111.41 -118.48
C ALA A 8 17.76 -110.50 -119.49
N ASP A 9 17.54 -110.63 -120.81
CA ASP A 9 18.12 -109.74 -121.83
C ASP A 9 17.45 -108.36 -121.83
N LEU A 10 16.12 -108.29 -121.66
CA LEU A 10 15.40 -107.03 -121.51
C LEU A 10 15.75 -106.34 -120.19
N GLN A 11 15.76 -107.06 -119.06
CA GLN A 11 16.18 -106.50 -117.77
C GLN A 11 17.64 -106.06 -117.78
N SER A 12 18.54 -106.81 -118.42
CA SER A 12 19.95 -106.43 -118.64
C SER A 12 20.09 -105.14 -119.44
N LYS A 13 19.30 -104.96 -120.51
CA LYS A 13 19.22 -103.71 -121.30
C LYS A 13 18.56 -102.55 -120.52
N LEU A 14 17.69 -102.85 -119.55
CA LEU A 14 17.01 -101.89 -118.68
C LEU A 14 17.85 -101.39 -117.49
N VAL A 15 18.86 -102.13 -117.01
CA VAL A 15 19.73 -101.73 -115.86
C VAL A 15 20.69 -100.56 -116.20
N GLY A 16 20.88 -100.24 -117.48
CA GLY A 16 21.69 -99.09 -117.91
C GLY A 16 20.99 -97.72 -117.85
N MET A 17 19.72 -97.66 -117.44
CA MET A 17 18.87 -96.45 -117.45
C MET A 17 18.37 -96.12 -116.03
N GLY A 18 18.40 -94.85 -115.62
CA GLY A 18 18.00 -94.42 -114.27
C GLY A 18 16.54 -94.74 -113.93
N GLY A 19 16.28 -95.28 -112.74
CA GLY A 19 15.04 -95.97 -112.38
C GLY A 19 13.72 -95.18 -112.32
N VAL A 20 13.69 -93.90 -112.66
CA VAL A 20 12.47 -93.06 -112.62
C VAL A 20 11.80 -92.91 -113.99
N GLU A 21 12.56 -92.83 -115.08
CA GLU A 21 11.99 -92.75 -116.45
C GLU A 21 11.47 -94.11 -116.95
N ILE A 22 12.03 -95.23 -116.47
CA ILE A 22 11.64 -96.59 -116.91
C ILE A 22 10.22 -96.93 -116.45
N ARG A 23 9.85 -96.57 -115.21
CA ARG A 23 8.50 -96.79 -114.66
C ARG A 23 7.44 -95.90 -115.33
N ALA A 24 7.86 -94.82 -115.97
CA ALA A 24 6.94 -93.99 -116.75
C ALA A 24 6.62 -94.63 -118.11
N LEU A 25 7.52 -95.42 -118.71
CA LEU A 25 7.34 -95.98 -120.07
C LEU A 25 6.62 -97.33 -120.09
N PHE A 26 6.79 -98.16 -119.04
CA PHE A 26 5.97 -99.36 -118.81
C PHE A 26 5.57 -99.44 -117.34
N ASP A 27 4.27 -99.42 -117.07
CA ASP A 27 3.71 -99.62 -115.72
C ASP A 27 2.85 -100.88 -115.72
N GLY A 28 3.38 -101.97 -115.15
CA GLY A 28 2.67 -103.24 -115.10
C GLY A 28 1.35 -103.19 -114.33
N ALA A 29 1.23 -102.34 -113.31
CA ALA A 29 -0.02 -102.21 -112.55
C ALA A 29 -1.07 -101.44 -113.34
N ALA A 30 -0.68 -100.32 -113.97
CA ALA A 30 -1.57 -99.57 -114.85
C ALA A 30 -1.96 -100.38 -116.10
N TYR A 31 -1.03 -101.14 -116.67
CA TYR A 31 -1.27 -101.98 -117.84
C TYR A 31 -2.29 -103.08 -117.56
N LEU A 32 -2.17 -103.78 -116.42
CA LEU A 32 -3.16 -104.79 -116.00
C LEU A 32 -4.51 -104.15 -115.65
N ALA A 33 -4.53 -102.93 -115.10
CA ALA A 33 -5.76 -102.20 -114.81
C ALA A 33 -6.51 -101.77 -116.09
N ALA A 34 -5.78 -101.34 -117.11
CA ALA A 34 -6.35 -100.97 -118.41
C ALA A 34 -6.75 -102.20 -119.25
N ASN A 35 -6.16 -103.37 -118.97
CA ASN A 35 -6.34 -104.61 -119.74
C ASN A 35 -6.76 -105.78 -118.81
N PRO A 36 -8.03 -105.81 -118.36
CA PRO A 36 -8.50 -106.78 -117.37
C PRO A 36 -8.43 -108.24 -117.83
N ASP A 37 -8.53 -108.47 -119.13
CA ASP A 37 -8.39 -109.78 -119.77
C ASP A 37 -6.97 -110.35 -119.63
N VAL A 38 -5.95 -109.50 -119.72
CA VAL A 38 -4.55 -109.88 -119.46
C VAL A 38 -4.36 -110.21 -117.98
N ALA A 39 -4.96 -109.42 -117.08
CA ALA A 39 -4.91 -109.68 -115.64
C ALA A 39 -5.56 -111.03 -115.27
N ALA A 40 -6.65 -111.41 -115.94
CA ALA A 40 -7.30 -112.70 -115.72
C ALA A 40 -6.48 -113.90 -116.27
N SER A 41 -5.62 -113.69 -117.26
CA SER A 41 -4.80 -114.76 -117.87
C SER A 41 -3.64 -115.22 -116.98
N GLY A 42 -3.20 -114.39 -116.04
CA GLY A 42 -2.02 -114.63 -115.19
C GLY A 42 -0.67 -114.54 -115.92
N LEU A 43 -0.65 -114.14 -117.20
CA LEU A 43 0.60 -113.86 -117.92
C LEU A 43 1.27 -112.60 -117.36
N ASP A 44 2.59 -112.56 -117.38
CA ASP A 44 3.35 -111.34 -117.03
C ASP A 44 2.98 -110.19 -117.99
N PRO A 45 2.64 -108.99 -117.48
CA PRO A 45 2.15 -107.89 -118.32
C PRO A 45 3.15 -107.42 -119.36
N LEU A 46 4.46 -107.40 -119.03
CA LEU A 46 5.49 -106.98 -119.97
C LEU A 46 5.69 -108.05 -121.06
N LEU A 47 5.70 -109.32 -120.67
CA LEU A 47 5.76 -110.44 -121.61
C LEU A 47 4.52 -110.48 -122.53
N HIS A 48 3.34 -110.22 -121.99
CA HIS A 48 2.11 -110.14 -122.78
C HIS A 48 2.17 -108.97 -123.78
N TYR A 49 2.57 -107.78 -123.32
CA TYR A 49 2.71 -106.62 -124.18
C TYR A 49 3.64 -106.92 -125.35
N HIS A 50 4.82 -107.47 -125.06
CA HIS A 50 5.84 -107.78 -126.05
C HIS A 50 5.39 -108.82 -127.10
N LEU A 51 4.68 -109.87 -126.68
CA LEU A 51 4.25 -110.93 -127.59
C LEU A 51 3.01 -110.55 -128.41
N PHE A 52 2.05 -109.88 -127.76
CA PHE A 52 0.69 -109.66 -128.26
C PHE A 52 0.21 -108.22 -128.13
N GLY A 53 0.41 -107.58 -126.96
CA GLY A 53 -0.26 -106.32 -126.62
C GLY A 53 0.03 -105.18 -127.59
N TRP A 54 1.27 -105.02 -128.05
CA TRP A 54 1.59 -103.95 -129.00
C TRP A 54 0.98 -104.19 -130.39
N LYS A 55 0.81 -105.46 -130.81
CA LYS A 55 0.13 -105.83 -132.06
C LYS A 55 -1.37 -105.59 -131.99
N GLU A 56 -1.93 -105.66 -130.78
CA GLU A 56 -3.31 -105.33 -130.48
C GLU A 56 -3.53 -103.82 -130.27
N GLY A 57 -2.47 -103.00 -130.36
CA GLY A 57 -2.54 -101.55 -130.19
C GLY A 57 -2.74 -101.09 -128.76
N ARG A 58 -2.50 -101.95 -127.76
CA ARG A 58 -2.59 -101.59 -126.33
C ARG A 58 -1.40 -100.73 -125.93
N ASP A 59 -1.58 -99.82 -124.98
CA ASP A 59 -0.53 -98.89 -124.54
C ASP A 59 0.17 -99.41 -123.27
N PRO A 60 1.52 -99.42 -123.22
CA PRO A 60 2.28 -99.95 -122.07
C PRO A 60 2.24 -99.05 -120.83
N SER A 61 1.89 -97.76 -120.99
CA SER A 61 1.72 -96.80 -119.89
C SER A 61 0.92 -95.58 -120.35
N LEU A 62 0.46 -94.75 -119.40
CA LEU A 62 -0.14 -93.43 -119.68
C LEU A 62 0.84 -92.44 -120.35
N PHE A 63 2.12 -92.80 -120.46
CA PHE A 63 3.17 -91.95 -120.99
C PHE A 63 3.84 -92.54 -122.24
N PHE A 64 3.25 -93.58 -122.84
CA PHE A 64 3.65 -94.17 -124.13
C PHE A 64 2.44 -94.70 -124.90
N GLU A 65 2.10 -94.07 -126.03
CA GLU A 65 1.02 -94.52 -126.92
C GLU A 65 1.56 -95.39 -128.06
N THR A 66 1.25 -96.68 -128.05
CA THR A 66 1.72 -97.70 -129.00
C THR A 66 1.31 -97.37 -130.42
N THR A 67 0.01 -97.05 -130.60
CA THR A 67 -0.54 -96.78 -131.93
C THR A 67 0.00 -95.48 -132.49
N ALA A 68 0.15 -94.44 -131.66
CA ALA A 68 0.74 -93.17 -132.07
C ALA A 68 2.23 -93.32 -132.42
N TYR A 69 2.96 -94.11 -131.65
CA TYR A 69 4.37 -94.37 -131.92
C TYR A 69 4.55 -95.12 -133.24
N LEU A 70 3.77 -96.16 -133.53
CA LEU A 70 3.82 -96.87 -134.82
C LEU A 70 3.38 -95.99 -136.00
N ALA A 71 2.38 -95.11 -135.80
CA ALA A 71 1.93 -94.17 -136.83
C ALA A 71 2.99 -93.11 -137.17
N ALA A 72 3.70 -92.60 -136.15
CA ALA A 72 4.80 -91.66 -136.32
C ALA A 72 6.06 -92.32 -136.93
N ASN A 73 6.17 -93.65 -136.86
CA ASN A 73 7.36 -94.42 -137.22
C ASN A 73 7.01 -95.59 -138.17
N PRO A 74 6.67 -95.31 -139.44
CA PRO A 74 6.17 -96.32 -140.38
C PRO A 74 7.18 -97.44 -140.70
N ASP A 75 8.47 -97.14 -140.59
CA ASP A 75 9.58 -98.07 -140.76
C ASP A 75 9.56 -99.18 -139.69
N VAL A 76 9.29 -98.80 -138.44
CA VAL A 76 9.16 -99.73 -137.30
C VAL A 76 7.93 -100.62 -137.48
N ALA A 77 6.82 -100.01 -137.93
CA ALA A 77 5.59 -100.72 -138.21
C ALA A 77 5.77 -101.76 -139.34
N ALA A 78 6.46 -101.40 -140.43
CA ALA A 78 6.72 -102.30 -141.56
C ALA A 78 7.66 -103.47 -141.21
N ALA A 79 8.63 -103.25 -140.31
CA ALA A 79 9.54 -104.29 -139.84
C ALA A 79 8.89 -105.27 -138.85
N GLY A 80 7.70 -104.94 -138.32
CA GLY A 80 6.98 -105.78 -137.37
C GLY A 80 7.70 -105.94 -136.03
N ILE A 81 8.43 -104.91 -135.60
CA ILE A 81 9.18 -104.88 -134.33
C ILE A 81 8.33 -104.24 -133.24
N ASP A 82 8.45 -104.72 -131.99
CA ASP A 82 7.80 -104.13 -130.83
C ASP A 82 8.19 -102.64 -130.70
N PRO A 83 7.22 -101.69 -130.71
CA PRO A 83 7.51 -100.26 -130.67
C PRO A 83 8.15 -99.81 -129.36
N LEU A 84 7.85 -100.45 -128.23
CA LEU A 84 8.49 -100.13 -126.96
C LEU A 84 9.95 -100.62 -126.97
N GLU A 85 10.18 -101.84 -127.47
CA GLU A 85 11.53 -102.38 -127.64
C GLU A 85 12.35 -101.52 -128.62
N HIS A 86 11.76 -101.14 -129.76
CA HIS A 86 12.41 -100.26 -130.73
C HIS A 86 12.76 -98.91 -130.12
N TYR A 87 11.84 -98.28 -129.38
CA TYR A 87 12.10 -97.00 -128.74
C TYR A 87 13.27 -97.06 -127.76
N LEU A 88 13.29 -98.13 -126.94
CA LEU A 88 14.34 -98.36 -125.95
C LEU A 88 15.69 -98.69 -126.59
N ALA A 89 15.70 -99.48 -127.68
CA ALA A 89 16.93 -99.90 -128.34
C ALA A 89 17.52 -98.84 -129.29
N TYR A 90 16.68 -98.14 -130.04
CA TYR A 90 17.10 -97.25 -131.14
C TYR A 90 16.41 -95.88 -131.10
N GLY A 91 15.09 -95.84 -130.89
CA GLY A 91 14.29 -94.62 -131.10
C GLY A 91 14.70 -93.41 -130.26
N ARG A 92 15.17 -93.61 -129.01
CA ARG A 92 15.69 -92.53 -128.18
C ARG A 92 16.94 -91.87 -128.77
N ARG A 93 17.87 -92.66 -129.34
CA ARG A 93 19.10 -92.12 -129.98
C ARG A 93 18.81 -91.42 -131.29
N GLU A 94 17.71 -91.79 -131.93
CA GLU A 94 17.22 -91.18 -133.17
C GLU A 94 16.32 -89.95 -132.93
N GLY A 95 16.04 -89.58 -131.68
CA GLY A 95 15.24 -88.39 -131.33
C GLY A 95 13.73 -88.54 -131.49
N ARG A 96 13.21 -89.77 -131.52
CA ARG A 96 11.76 -90.06 -131.60
C ARG A 96 11.11 -89.79 -130.23
N SER A 97 9.85 -89.32 -130.17
CA SER A 97 9.16 -88.99 -128.90
C SER A 97 8.31 -90.14 -128.36
N ALA A 98 8.20 -90.23 -127.02
CA ALA A 98 7.40 -91.24 -126.32
C ALA A 98 6.09 -90.71 -125.70
N THR A 99 5.91 -89.40 -125.48
CA THR A 99 4.81 -88.87 -124.64
C THR A 99 3.54 -88.43 -125.39
N PRO A 100 2.34 -88.52 -124.76
CA PRO A 100 1.06 -88.09 -125.36
C PRO A 100 0.95 -86.58 -125.60
N ALA A 101 0.29 -86.18 -126.67
CA ALA A 101 0.11 -84.78 -127.10
C ALA A 101 -0.81 -83.91 -126.20
N LEU A 102 -1.51 -84.47 -125.21
CA LEU A 102 -2.60 -83.79 -124.47
C LEU A 102 -2.20 -83.04 -123.18
N LEU A 103 -1.02 -83.28 -122.60
CA LEU A 103 -0.54 -82.55 -121.41
C LEU A 103 0.11 -81.19 -121.73
N GLN A 104 0.31 -80.92 -123.03
CA GLN A 104 0.99 -79.73 -123.51
C GLN A 104 0.04 -78.52 -123.74
N GLU A 105 -1.28 -78.72 -123.90
CA GLU A 105 -2.21 -77.62 -124.24
C GLU A 105 -2.87 -76.86 -123.06
N ARG A 106 -2.86 -77.35 -121.80
CA ARG A 106 -3.72 -76.77 -120.72
C ARG A 106 -3.21 -75.51 -120.01
N GLY A 107 -1.94 -75.14 -120.18
CA GLY A 107 -1.36 -73.90 -119.63
C GLY A 107 -1.09 -72.82 -120.67
N PHE A 108 -1.47 -73.10 -121.91
CA PHE A 108 -1.17 -72.28 -123.06
C PHE A 108 -2.48 -71.91 -123.74
N ASP A 109 -2.69 -70.62 -123.95
CA ASP A 109 -3.85 -70.13 -124.69
C ASP A 109 -3.40 -69.76 -126.10
N ALA A 110 -3.70 -70.63 -127.06
CA ALA A 110 -3.32 -70.43 -128.46
C ALA A 110 -3.98 -69.21 -129.13
N ALA A 111 -5.12 -68.74 -128.61
CA ALA A 111 -5.78 -67.53 -129.10
C ALA A 111 -5.09 -66.28 -128.53
N PHE A 112 -4.85 -66.25 -127.21
CA PHE A 112 -4.07 -65.20 -126.56
C PHE A 112 -2.66 -65.10 -127.15
N TYR A 113 -1.98 -66.22 -127.36
CA TYR A 113 -0.62 -66.23 -127.85
C TYR A 113 -0.52 -65.69 -129.27
N ARG A 114 -1.46 -66.05 -130.16
CA ARG A 114 -1.56 -65.46 -131.51
C ARG A 114 -1.86 -63.97 -131.48
N ALA A 115 -2.82 -63.55 -130.66
CA ALA A 115 -3.19 -62.15 -130.53
C ALA A 115 -2.04 -61.30 -129.98
N SER A 116 -1.28 -61.85 -129.03
CA SER A 116 -0.16 -61.18 -128.38
C SER A 116 1.13 -61.21 -129.21
N ASN A 117 1.22 -62.10 -130.20
CA ASN A 117 2.42 -62.31 -131.02
C ASN A 117 2.06 -62.33 -132.51
N PRO A 118 1.83 -61.14 -133.12
CA PRO A 118 1.38 -61.03 -134.51
C PRO A 118 2.35 -61.65 -135.54
N ASP A 119 3.63 -61.67 -135.22
CA ASP A 119 4.69 -62.30 -136.02
C ASP A 119 4.51 -63.82 -136.13
N VAL A 120 4.11 -64.48 -135.03
CA VAL A 120 3.79 -65.91 -135.02
C VAL A 120 2.53 -66.18 -135.83
N ALA A 121 1.50 -65.34 -135.67
CA ALA A 121 0.26 -65.47 -136.42
C ALA A 121 0.48 -65.32 -137.94
N ALA A 122 1.38 -64.42 -138.37
CA ALA A 122 1.75 -64.25 -139.77
C ALA A 122 2.58 -65.41 -140.34
N SER A 123 3.35 -66.12 -139.51
CA SER A 123 4.21 -67.23 -139.93
C SER A 123 3.44 -68.51 -140.31
N GLY A 124 2.19 -68.66 -139.83
CA GLY A 124 1.40 -69.88 -139.98
C GLY A 124 1.89 -71.08 -139.16
N ILE A 125 2.95 -70.91 -138.36
CA ILE A 125 3.46 -71.94 -137.43
C ILE A 125 2.41 -72.17 -136.33
N ASP A 126 2.24 -73.43 -135.91
CA ASP A 126 1.40 -73.75 -134.76
C ASP A 126 1.85 -72.94 -133.52
N PRO A 127 0.95 -72.18 -132.86
CA PRO A 127 1.35 -71.27 -131.79
C PRO A 127 2.00 -71.99 -130.60
N PHE A 128 1.53 -73.19 -130.28
CA PHE A 128 2.08 -73.97 -129.18
C PHE A 128 3.48 -74.48 -129.53
N HIS A 129 3.65 -75.00 -130.75
CA HIS A 129 4.95 -75.35 -131.30
C HIS A 129 5.92 -74.16 -131.25
N HIS A 130 5.50 -72.98 -131.71
CA HIS A 130 6.32 -71.78 -131.65
C HIS A 130 6.72 -71.42 -130.21
N TYR A 131 5.78 -71.48 -129.27
CA TYR A 131 6.08 -71.20 -127.87
C TYR A 131 7.11 -72.17 -127.29
N MET A 132 7.00 -73.46 -127.60
CA MET A 132 7.94 -74.47 -127.12
C MET A 132 9.33 -74.35 -127.75
N THR A 133 9.42 -73.98 -129.03
CA THR A 133 10.71 -73.87 -129.71
C THR A 133 11.42 -72.54 -129.44
N PHE A 134 10.69 -71.43 -129.41
CA PHE A 134 11.25 -70.08 -129.36
C PHE A 134 10.64 -69.22 -128.26
N GLY A 135 9.31 -69.19 -128.19
CA GLY A 135 8.59 -68.21 -127.40
C GLY A 135 8.86 -68.26 -125.90
N ASN A 136 9.09 -69.45 -125.35
CA ASN A 136 9.45 -69.60 -123.95
C ASN A 136 10.83 -68.98 -123.66
N LEU A 137 11.83 -69.23 -124.52
CA LEU A 137 13.16 -68.62 -124.38
C LEU A 137 13.11 -67.10 -124.52
N GLU A 138 12.27 -66.60 -125.42
CA GLU A 138 12.05 -65.17 -125.65
C GLU A 138 11.23 -64.48 -124.54
N GLY A 139 10.72 -65.24 -123.56
CA GLY A 139 9.92 -64.70 -122.46
C GLY A 139 8.49 -64.31 -122.84
N ARG A 140 8.00 -64.76 -124.00
CA ARG A 140 6.62 -64.49 -124.44
C ARG A 140 5.64 -65.19 -123.52
N ARG A 141 4.54 -64.51 -123.19
CA ARG A 141 3.55 -65.03 -122.24
C ARG A 141 2.70 -66.13 -122.89
N PRO A 142 2.55 -67.30 -122.25
CA PRO A 142 1.74 -68.41 -122.76
C PRO A 142 0.22 -68.16 -122.61
N ASN A 143 -0.18 -67.30 -121.67
CA ASN A 143 -1.56 -66.90 -121.43
C ASN A 143 -1.59 -65.53 -120.70
N ALA A 144 -2.77 -64.95 -120.51
CA ALA A 144 -2.92 -63.61 -119.92
C ALA A 144 -2.50 -63.50 -118.43
N LEU A 145 -2.50 -64.62 -117.70
CA LEU A 145 -2.37 -64.66 -116.24
C LEU A 145 -1.05 -65.30 -115.77
N PHE A 146 -0.21 -65.73 -116.69
CA PHE A 146 1.14 -66.20 -116.40
C PHE A 146 2.18 -65.26 -117.02
N ASP A 147 3.02 -64.69 -116.16
CA ASP A 147 4.14 -63.85 -116.57
C ASP A 147 5.45 -64.50 -116.08
N LYS A 148 6.24 -65.01 -117.03
CA LYS A 148 7.53 -65.64 -116.75
C LYS A 148 8.48 -64.71 -116.00
N ALA A 149 8.57 -63.43 -116.38
CA ALA A 149 9.50 -62.50 -115.77
C ALA A 149 9.08 -62.20 -114.32
N TYR A 150 7.79 -61.96 -114.09
CA TYR A 150 7.25 -61.81 -112.74
C TYR A 150 7.49 -63.06 -111.90
N TYR A 151 7.14 -64.23 -112.43
CA TYR A 151 7.21 -65.49 -111.71
C TYR A 151 8.64 -65.80 -111.28
N LEU A 152 9.63 -65.64 -112.18
CA LEU A 152 11.03 -65.88 -111.85
C LEU A 152 11.61 -64.81 -110.90
N ALA A 153 11.15 -63.55 -110.98
CA ALA A 153 11.60 -62.49 -110.07
C ALA A 153 11.16 -62.74 -108.62
N HIS A 154 9.94 -63.26 -108.43
CA HIS A 154 9.39 -63.58 -107.11
C HIS A 154 9.77 -64.98 -106.62
N ASN A 155 10.28 -65.84 -107.51
CA ASN A 155 10.68 -67.21 -107.22
C ASN A 155 12.13 -67.46 -107.68
N PRO A 156 13.11 -66.83 -107.01
CA PRO A 156 14.51 -66.89 -107.42
C PRO A 156 15.12 -68.29 -107.29
N ASP A 157 14.52 -69.19 -106.51
CA ASP A 157 14.86 -70.61 -106.45
C ASP A 157 14.52 -71.33 -107.77
N VAL A 158 13.34 -71.09 -108.34
CA VAL A 158 12.93 -71.63 -109.64
C VAL A 158 13.83 -71.07 -110.75
N ALA A 159 14.14 -69.78 -110.70
CA ALA A 159 15.06 -69.14 -111.65
C ALA A 159 16.45 -69.79 -111.69
N ARG A 160 16.96 -70.26 -110.54
CA ARG A 160 18.26 -70.95 -110.47
C ARG A 160 18.20 -72.40 -110.95
N SER A 161 17.04 -73.05 -110.87
CA SER A 161 16.88 -74.47 -111.24
C SER A 161 16.97 -74.72 -112.75
N GLY A 162 16.70 -73.71 -113.57
CA GLY A 162 16.62 -73.83 -115.02
C GLY A 162 15.38 -74.59 -115.53
N ILE A 163 14.48 -75.03 -114.65
CA ILE A 163 13.20 -75.62 -115.02
C ILE A 163 12.33 -74.55 -115.69
N ASP A 164 11.56 -74.95 -116.70
CA ASP A 164 10.59 -74.06 -117.34
C ASP A 164 9.60 -73.48 -116.32
N ALA A 165 9.43 -72.16 -116.33
CA ALA A 165 8.66 -71.44 -115.30
C ALA A 165 7.17 -71.82 -115.32
N LEU A 166 6.58 -71.97 -116.52
CA LEU A 166 5.18 -72.37 -116.65
C LEU A 166 5.00 -73.81 -116.18
N THR A 167 5.91 -74.70 -116.58
CA THR A 167 5.95 -76.11 -116.15
C THR A 167 6.07 -76.22 -114.63
N HIS A 168 6.97 -75.46 -114.02
CA HIS A 168 7.13 -75.44 -112.57
C HIS A 168 5.86 -74.97 -111.88
N TYR A 169 5.26 -73.87 -112.35
CA TYR A 169 4.03 -73.37 -111.75
C TYR A 169 2.90 -74.40 -111.87
N MET A 170 2.72 -75.02 -113.03
CA MET A 170 1.63 -75.97 -113.26
C MET A 170 1.73 -77.22 -112.39
N LEU A 171 2.95 -77.70 -112.15
CA LEU A 171 3.19 -78.91 -111.37
C LEU A 171 3.27 -78.65 -109.86
N PHE A 172 3.90 -77.56 -109.44
CA PHE A 172 4.29 -77.32 -108.04
C PHE A 172 3.87 -75.94 -107.52
N GLY A 173 4.14 -74.89 -108.29
CA GLY A 173 4.10 -73.51 -107.79
C GLY A 173 2.77 -73.08 -107.17
N TRP A 174 1.65 -73.50 -107.75
CA TRP A 174 0.33 -73.14 -107.21
C TRP A 174 0.02 -73.80 -105.85
N ARG A 175 0.54 -75.01 -105.59
CA ARG A 175 0.37 -75.70 -104.29
C ARG A 175 1.19 -75.05 -103.19
N GLU A 176 2.27 -74.40 -103.59
CA GLU A 176 3.16 -73.64 -102.71
C GLU A 176 2.65 -72.22 -102.46
N GLY A 177 1.50 -71.84 -103.02
CA GLY A 177 0.90 -70.52 -102.85
C GLY A 177 1.64 -69.40 -103.61
N ARG A 178 2.47 -69.76 -104.60
CA ARG A 178 3.22 -68.78 -105.39
C ARG A 178 2.31 -68.17 -106.45
N ASP A 179 2.52 -66.90 -106.77
CA ASP A 179 1.67 -66.19 -107.74
C ASP A 179 2.21 -66.26 -109.17
N PRO A 180 1.41 -66.68 -110.17
CA PRO A 180 1.85 -66.81 -111.56
C PRO A 180 2.06 -65.47 -112.27
N SER A 181 1.44 -64.41 -111.76
CA SER A 181 1.60 -63.02 -112.21
C SER A 181 1.08 -62.06 -111.13
N ALA A 182 1.38 -60.76 -111.23
CA ALA A 182 0.81 -59.73 -110.36
C ALA A 182 -0.74 -59.62 -110.45
N ALA A 183 -1.34 -60.23 -111.47
CA ALA A 183 -2.78 -60.18 -111.71
C ALA A 183 -3.57 -61.27 -110.96
N LEU A 184 -2.89 -62.29 -110.39
CA LEU A 184 -3.54 -63.40 -109.69
C LEU A 184 -2.83 -63.69 -108.36
N ASP A 185 -3.54 -63.43 -107.24
CA ASP A 185 -3.15 -63.85 -105.89
C ASP A 185 -3.68 -65.27 -105.63
N THR A 186 -2.78 -66.24 -105.67
CA THR A 186 -3.09 -67.68 -105.64
C THR A 186 -3.73 -68.08 -104.32
N LEU A 187 -3.25 -67.54 -103.20
CA LEU A 187 -3.76 -67.88 -101.87
C LEU A 187 -5.09 -67.19 -101.58
N LYS A 188 -5.24 -65.90 -101.89
CA LYS A 188 -6.53 -65.20 -101.72
C LYS A 188 -7.59 -65.75 -102.66
N TYR A 189 -7.23 -66.15 -103.89
CA TYR A 189 -8.15 -66.79 -104.81
C TYR A 189 -8.62 -68.14 -104.28
N LEU A 190 -7.74 -68.99 -103.76
CA LEU A 190 -8.12 -70.26 -103.13
C LEU A 190 -8.95 -70.07 -101.86
N LYS A 191 -8.64 -69.06 -101.03
CA LYS A 191 -9.40 -68.74 -99.80
C LYS A 191 -10.82 -68.26 -100.11
N SER A 192 -10.96 -67.45 -101.14
CA SER A 192 -12.27 -66.92 -101.58
C SER A 192 -13.09 -67.96 -102.33
N ASN A 193 -12.46 -69.03 -102.84
CA ASN A 193 -13.07 -70.08 -103.65
C ASN A 193 -12.73 -71.48 -103.08
N PRO A 194 -13.30 -71.82 -101.92
CA PRO A 194 -12.97 -73.06 -101.19
C PRO A 194 -13.32 -74.34 -101.95
N ASP A 195 -14.24 -74.26 -102.91
CA ASP A 195 -14.61 -75.33 -103.83
C ASP A 195 -13.45 -75.70 -104.78
N VAL A 196 -12.76 -74.70 -105.34
CA VAL A 196 -11.57 -74.89 -106.19
C VAL A 196 -10.42 -75.48 -105.39
N ALA A 197 -10.23 -75.00 -104.15
CA ALA A 197 -9.22 -75.51 -103.24
C ALA A 197 -9.44 -76.99 -102.90
N SER A 198 -10.70 -77.37 -102.60
CA SER A 198 -11.05 -78.74 -102.21
C SER A 198 -10.92 -79.73 -103.36
N ALA A 199 -11.18 -79.30 -104.60
CA ALA A 199 -11.01 -80.12 -105.80
C ALA A 199 -9.53 -80.33 -106.20
N GLY A 200 -8.59 -79.62 -105.57
CA GLY A 200 -7.18 -79.71 -105.88
C GLY A 200 -6.86 -79.28 -107.32
N VAL A 201 -7.69 -78.38 -107.88
CA VAL A 201 -7.54 -77.86 -109.24
C VAL A 201 -6.59 -76.67 -109.20
N ASN A 202 -5.66 -76.61 -110.16
CA ASN A 202 -4.74 -75.49 -110.29
C ASN A 202 -5.53 -74.17 -110.54
N PRO A 203 -5.36 -73.13 -109.71
CA PRO A 203 -6.06 -71.84 -109.85
C PRO A 203 -5.90 -71.17 -111.20
N LEU A 204 -4.71 -71.20 -111.80
CA LEU A 204 -4.47 -70.62 -113.13
C LEU A 204 -5.28 -71.36 -114.19
N VAL A 205 -5.30 -72.69 -114.13
CA VAL A 205 -6.11 -73.51 -115.05
C VAL A 205 -7.60 -73.27 -114.81
N HIS A 206 -8.03 -73.17 -113.56
CA HIS A 206 -9.41 -72.88 -113.21
C HIS A 206 -9.85 -71.52 -113.77
N VAL A 207 -9.05 -70.47 -113.57
CA VAL A 207 -9.40 -69.13 -114.07
C VAL A 207 -9.43 -69.09 -115.59
N LEU A 208 -8.45 -69.70 -116.26
CA LEU A 208 -8.39 -69.73 -117.73
C LEU A 208 -9.52 -70.56 -118.36
N THR A 209 -10.02 -71.59 -117.66
CA THR A 209 -11.03 -72.51 -118.23
C THR A 209 -12.46 -72.16 -117.82
N PHE A 210 -12.67 -71.71 -116.57
CA PHE A 210 -14.00 -71.53 -115.96
C PHE A 210 -14.18 -70.15 -115.31
N GLY A 211 -13.14 -69.59 -114.69
CA GLY A 211 -13.28 -68.45 -113.77
C GLY A 211 -13.93 -67.20 -114.35
N ALA A 212 -13.67 -66.88 -115.63
CA ALA A 212 -14.33 -65.76 -116.31
C ALA A 212 -15.83 -66.00 -116.57
N GLY A 213 -16.25 -67.26 -116.78
CA GLY A 213 -17.66 -67.65 -116.94
C GLY A 213 -18.44 -67.70 -115.62
N GLU A 214 -17.75 -67.82 -114.49
CA GLU A 214 -18.33 -67.91 -113.14
C GLU A 214 -18.32 -66.58 -112.35
N GLY A 215 -17.74 -65.50 -112.89
CA GLY A 215 -17.70 -64.19 -112.23
C GLY A 215 -16.73 -64.08 -111.04
N ARG A 216 -15.73 -64.96 -110.97
CA ARG A 216 -14.78 -65.02 -109.85
C ARG A 216 -13.78 -63.84 -109.89
N VAL A 217 -13.57 -63.18 -108.75
CA VAL A 217 -12.68 -61.99 -108.62
C VAL A 217 -11.24 -62.41 -108.32
N VAL A 218 -10.28 -61.79 -109.02
CA VAL A 218 -8.87 -62.21 -109.02
C VAL A 218 -8.00 -61.51 -107.94
N ARG A 219 -8.54 -60.47 -107.24
CA ARG A 219 -7.92 -59.72 -106.10
C ARG A 219 -8.96 -59.01 -105.16
N PRO A 220 -9.04 -59.29 -103.83
CA PRO A 220 -9.93 -58.60 -102.83
C PRO A 220 -9.38 -57.29 -102.17
N VAL A 221 -10.21 -56.46 -101.47
CA VAL A 221 -9.96 -55.10 -100.86
C VAL A 221 -9.88 -55.11 -99.31
N ASP A 222 -9.19 -54.15 -98.66
CA ASP A 222 -8.95 -53.94 -97.20
C ASP A 222 -10.18 -53.39 -96.40
N GLU A 223 -10.35 -53.77 -95.12
CA GLU A 223 -11.50 -53.44 -94.26
C GLU A 223 -11.16 -52.75 -92.90
N ALA A 224 -12.11 -51.97 -92.35
CA ALA A 224 -11.93 -51.23 -91.09
C ALA A 224 -12.01 -52.11 -89.82
N PRO A 225 -11.51 -51.63 -88.65
CA PRO A 225 -11.67 -52.32 -87.37
C PRO A 225 -13.14 -52.61 -87.05
N SER A 226 -13.41 -53.81 -86.53
CA SER A 226 -14.78 -54.35 -86.36
C SER A 226 -15.31 -54.28 -84.92
N ALA A 227 -14.43 -54.21 -83.91
CA ALA A 227 -14.83 -54.06 -82.50
C ALA A 227 -13.73 -53.47 -81.63
N ILE A 228 -14.12 -52.73 -80.58
CA ILE A 228 -13.27 -52.32 -79.45
C ILE A 228 -13.90 -52.87 -78.17
N VAL A 229 -13.13 -53.59 -77.36
CA VAL A 229 -13.57 -54.14 -76.08
C VAL A 229 -12.67 -53.63 -74.97
N LEU A 230 -13.26 -53.18 -73.87
CA LEU A 230 -12.57 -52.75 -72.66
C LEU A 230 -12.82 -53.78 -71.54
N SER A 231 -11.77 -54.24 -70.88
CA SER A 231 -11.88 -55.35 -69.90
C SER A 231 -12.55 -54.97 -68.57
N SER A 232 -12.57 -53.68 -68.22
CA SER A 232 -13.22 -53.13 -67.03
C SER A 232 -13.53 -51.66 -67.30
N ALA A 233 -14.69 -51.19 -66.85
CA ALA A 233 -15.14 -49.82 -67.00
C ALA A 233 -15.42 -49.18 -65.63
N THR A 234 -14.70 -49.63 -64.60
CA THR A 234 -14.81 -49.09 -63.24
C THR A 234 -13.44 -48.62 -62.76
N VAL A 235 -13.41 -47.56 -61.97
CA VAL A 235 -12.19 -47.00 -61.38
C VAL A 235 -12.52 -46.39 -60.03
N ASP A 236 -11.68 -46.64 -59.04
CA ASP A 236 -11.81 -45.96 -57.74
C ASP A 236 -11.52 -44.47 -57.91
N GLU A 237 -12.29 -43.63 -57.23
CA GLU A 237 -12.00 -42.23 -57.13
C GLU A 237 -10.71 -41.94 -56.34
N ASN A 238 -10.25 -40.69 -56.41
CA ASN A 238 -9.09 -40.16 -55.69
C ASN A 238 -7.76 -40.93 -55.92
N ALA A 239 -7.77 -41.93 -56.79
CA ALA A 239 -6.63 -42.74 -57.19
C ALA A 239 -5.91 -42.12 -58.40
N ALA A 240 -4.87 -41.34 -58.13
CA ALA A 240 -4.09 -40.67 -59.18
C ALA A 240 -3.45 -41.68 -60.16
N GLY A 241 -3.69 -41.51 -61.46
CA GLY A 241 -3.14 -42.38 -62.51
C GLY A 241 -3.74 -43.79 -62.53
N ALA A 242 -4.95 -43.97 -61.99
CA ALA A 242 -5.58 -45.28 -61.89
C ALA A 242 -5.74 -45.98 -63.25
N ARG A 243 -5.49 -47.29 -63.25
CA ARG A 243 -5.66 -48.18 -64.42
C ARG A 243 -7.09 -48.68 -64.45
N ILE A 244 -7.76 -48.52 -65.59
CA ILE A 244 -9.19 -48.81 -65.73
C ILE A 244 -9.37 -50.21 -66.32
N GLY A 245 -8.75 -50.45 -67.48
CA GLY A 245 -8.88 -51.73 -68.17
C GLY A 245 -8.00 -51.83 -69.40
N THR A 246 -7.83 -53.05 -69.91
CA THR A 246 -7.13 -53.31 -71.17
C THR A 246 -8.07 -53.15 -72.35
N LEU A 247 -7.61 -52.48 -73.40
CA LEU A 247 -8.30 -52.36 -74.69
C LEU A 247 -7.88 -53.49 -75.62
N ARG A 248 -8.88 -54.09 -76.28
CA ARG A 248 -8.67 -55.07 -77.35
C ARG A 248 -9.50 -54.68 -78.56
N THR A 249 -8.84 -54.65 -79.72
CA THR A 249 -9.44 -54.32 -81.02
C THR A 249 -9.43 -55.55 -81.93
N ALA A 250 -10.53 -55.78 -82.63
CA ALA A 250 -10.65 -56.86 -83.61
C ALA A 250 -10.76 -56.29 -85.02
N ASP A 251 -10.06 -56.88 -85.98
CA ASP A 251 -9.98 -56.44 -87.37
C ASP A 251 -9.95 -57.67 -88.31
N PRO A 252 -10.76 -57.71 -89.39
CA PRO A 252 -10.78 -58.83 -90.34
C PRO A 252 -9.44 -59.13 -91.02
N ASP A 253 -8.64 -58.10 -91.30
CA ASP A 253 -7.34 -58.19 -91.97
C ASP A 253 -6.17 -58.28 -90.97
N GLY A 254 -6.37 -57.70 -89.78
CA GLY A 254 -5.41 -57.72 -88.67
C GLY A 254 -4.27 -56.72 -88.82
N GLY A 255 -3.69 -56.26 -87.71
CA GLY A 255 -2.61 -55.28 -87.71
C GLY A 255 -2.46 -54.52 -86.39
N PRO A 256 -1.47 -53.62 -86.27
CA PRO A 256 -1.36 -52.71 -85.13
C PRO A 256 -2.38 -51.56 -85.23
N PHE A 257 -2.83 -51.05 -84.06
CA PHE A 257 -3.81 -49.96 -83.97
C PHE A 257 -3.27 -48.79 -83.15
N SER A 258 -3.74 -47.59 -83.49
CA SER A 258 -3.57 -46.40 -82.66
C SER A 258 -4.90 -46.02 -81.99
N TYR A 259 -4.84 -45.48 -80.78
CA TYR A 259 -6.02 -45.08 -80.02
C TYR A 259 -6.07 -43.57 -79.79
N THR A 260 -7.23 -42.97 -79.98
CA THR A 260 -7.54 -41.60 -79.56
C THR A 260 -8.74 -41.60 -78.62
N LEU A 261 -8.74 -40.67 -77.66
CA LEU A 261 -9.72 -40.61 -76.56
C LEU A 261 -10.42 -39.25 -76.55
N SER A 262 -11.71 -39.22 -76.21
CA SER A 262 -12.49 -37.97 -76.15
C SER A 262 -12.23 -37.11 -74.91
N ASP A 263 -11.63 -37.67 -73.86
CA ASP A 263 -11.31 -36.97 -72.63
C ASP A 263 -9.79 -37.01 -72.39
N ALA A 264 -9.20 -35.83 -72.25
CA ALA A 264 -7.75 -35.65 -72.13
C ALA A 264 -7.16 -36.15 -70.80
N ARG A 265 -8.00 -36.38 -69.78
CA ARG A 265 -7.57 -36.97 -68.50
C ARG A 265 -7.12 -38.42 -68.65
N PHE A 266 -7.56 -39.09 -69.70
CA PHE A 266 -7.25 -40.49 -69.97
C PHE A 266 -6.13 -40.63 -71.01
N GLU A 267 -5.45 -41.77 -70.98
CA GLU A 267 -4.49 -42.19 -71.98
C GLU A 267 -4.49 -43.71 -72.16
N VAL A 268 -3.97 -44.16 -73.30
CA VAL A 268 -3.72 -45.58 -73.55
C VAL A 268 -2.22 -45.82 -73.55
N VAL A 269 -1.72 -46.58 -72.58
CA VAL A 269 -0.31 -46.95 -72.45
C VAL A 269 -0.22 -48.47 -72.53
N ASP A 270 0.54 -49.00 -73.48
CA ASP A 270 0.71 -50.44 -73.72
C ASP A 270 -0.62 -51.23 -73.79
N GLY A 271 -1.63 -50.64 -74.44
CA GLY A 271 -2.96 -51.24 -74.59
C GLY A 271 -3.83 -51.18 -73.32
N VAL A 272 -3.42 -50.43 -72.30
CA VAL A 272 -4.18 -50.20 -71.06
C VAL A 272 -4.77 -48.80 -71.08
N LEU A 273 -6.09 -48.69 -70.97
CA LEU A 273 -6.75 -47.44 -70.67
C LEU A 273 -6.53 -47.10 -69.19
N GLN A 274 -5.97 -45.93 -68.93
CA GLN A 274 -5.66 -45.42 -67.60
C GLN A 274 -5.83 -43.90 -67.53
N LEU A 275 -5.87 -43.35 -66.32
CA LEU A 275 -5.72 -41.91 -66.10
C LEU A 275 -4.26 -41.49 -66.31
N ARG A 276 -4.07 -40.26 -66.80
CA ARG A 276 -2.74 -39.66 -66.89
C ARG A 276 -2.14 -39.49 -65.50
N ALA A 277 -0.81 -39.54 -65.43
CA ALA A 277 -0.09 -39.29 -64.18
C ALA A 277 -0.55 -37.99 -63.49
N GLY A 278 -0.92 -38.09 -62.21
CA GLY A 278 -1.41 -36.96 -61.40
C GLY A 278 -2.88 -36.58 -61.62
N GLN A 279 -3.60 -37.23 -62.54
CA GLN A 279 -5.05 -37.06 -62.66
C GLN A 279 -5.76 -38.06 -61.76
N ALA A 280 -6.72 -37.58 -60.97
CA ALA A 280 -7.67 -38.37 -60.21
C ALA A 280 -9.10 -37.94 -60.60
N LEU A 281 -10.05 -38.79 -60.28
CA LEU A 281 -11.48 -38.55 -60.45
C LEU A 281 -12.11 -38.45 -59.06
N ASP A 282 -13.26 -37.80 -58.98
CA ASP A 282 -13.99 -37.47 -57.76
C ASP A 282 -15.45 -37.85 -58.04
N HIS A 283 -15.99 -38.76 -57.23
CA HIS A 283 -17.31 -39.35 -57.40
C HIS A 283 -18.41 -38.30 -57.19
N GLU A 284 -18.28 -37.48 -56.15
CA GLU A 284 -19.22 -36.44 -55.72
C GLU A 284 -19.36 -35.37 -56.81
N SER A 285 -18.26 -35.10 -57.51
CA SER A 285 -18.22 -34.18 -58.66
C SER A 285 -18.81 -34.81 -59.92
N GLN A 286 -18.44 -36.06 -60.22
CA GLN A 286 -18.88 -36.74 -61.44
C GLN A 286 -18.82 -38.27 -61.24
N PRO A 287 -19.93 -38.98 -60.98
CA PRO A 287 -19.90 -40.42 -60.66
C PRO A 287 -19.68 -41.32 -61.89
N SER A 288 -19.80 -40.78 -63.11
CA SER A 288 -19.52 -41.50 -64.34
C SER A 288 -19.09 -40.59 -65.49
N ILE A 289 -18.17 -41.09 -66.32
CA ILE A 289 -17.65 -40.42 -67.51
C ILE A 289 -17.94 -41.28 -68.74
N ARG A 290 -18.65 -40.70 -69.71
CA ARG A 290 -18.78 -41.30 -71.04
C ARG A 290 -17.54 -41.02 -71.88
N LEU A 291 -16.69 -42.02 -72.06
CA LEU A 291 -15.44 -41.93 -72.80
C LEU A 291 -15.57 -42.57 -74.19
N ILE A 292 -15.30 -41.81 -75.26
CA ILE A 292 -15.24 -42.34 -76.62
C ILE A 292 -13.79 -42.74 -76.92
N VAL A 293 -13.59 -44.00 -77.25
CA VAL A 293 -12.32 -44.58 -77.70
C VAL A 293 -12.42 -44.82 -79.19
N THR A 294 -11.48 -44.27 -79.95
CA THR A 294 -11.38 -44.50 -81.40
C THR A 294 -10.12 -45.28 -81.71
N ALA A 295 -10.26 -46.45 -82.32
CA ALA A 295 -9.17 -47.26 -82.82
C ALA A 295 -9.02 -47.06 -84.33
N THR A 296 -7.80 -46.77 -84.78
CA THR A 296 -7.47 -46.56 -86.20
C THR A 296 -6.40 -47.55 -86.63
N ASP A 297 -6.64 -48.26 -87.73
CA ASP A 297 -5.68 -49.20 -88.33
C ASP A 297 -4.51 -48.47 -89.05
N ALA A 298 -3.61 -49.25 -89.66
CA ALA A 298 -2.45 -48.71 -90.36
C ALA A 298 -2.80 -48.00 -91.69
N THR A 299 -3.97 -48.28 -92.28
CA THR A 299 -4.42 -47.69 -93.55
C THR A 299 -5.27 -46.44 -93.34
N GLY A 300 -5.69 -46.18 -92.09
CA GLY A 300 -6.39 -44.98 -91.64
C GLY A 300 -7.90 -45.18 -91.46
N LEU A 301 -8.42 -46.40 -91.59
CA LEU A 301 -9.83 -46.68 -91.28
C LEU A 301 -10.00 -46.81 -89.76
N ALA A 302 -11.13 -46.34 -89.25
CA ALA A 302 -11.33 -46.20 -87.81
C ALA A 302 -12.72 -46.65 -87.35
N LEU A 303 -12.77 -47.14 -86.11
CA LEU A 303 -13.99 -47.44 -85.37
C LEU A 303 -13.97 -46.65 -84.05
N SER A 304 -15.10 -46.04 -83.68
CA SER A 304 -15.28 -45.40 -82.38
C SER A 304 -16.28 -46.18 -81.54
N THR A 305 -15.98 -46.39 -80.25
CA THR A 305 -16.89 -47.01 -79.28
C THR A 305 -16.92 -46.16 -78.01
N ALA A 306 -18.11 -45.94 -77.47
CA ALA A 306 -18.28 -45.25 -76.19
C ALA A 306 -18.30 -46.27 -75.05
N PHE A 307 -17.56 -45.98 -73.98
CA PHE A 307 -17.58 -46.70 -72.71
C PHE A 307 -18.04 -45.75 -71.61
N ASP A 308 -18.99 -46.20 -70.80
CA ASP A 308 -19.40 -45.47 -69.60
C ASP A 308 -18.50 -45.94 -68.45
N ILE A 309 -17.49 -45.12 -68.12
CA ILE A 309 -16.59 -45.37 -67.00
C ILE A 309 -17.32 -44.98 -65.72
N THR A 310 -17.54 -45.93 -64.83
CA THR A 310 -18.13 -45.71 -63.50
C THR A 310 -17.02 -45.41 -62.52
N ILE A 311 -17.15 -44.32 -61.78
CA ILE A 311 -16.24 -43.98 -60.69
C ILE A 311 -16.85 -44.54 -59.42
N THR A 312 -16.12 -45.42 -58.73
CA THR A 312 -16.62 -46.05 -57.51
C THR A 312 -16.33 -45.15 -56.32
N ASP A 313 -17.42 -44.81 -55.64
CA ASP A 313 -17.50 -44.06 -54.39
C ASP A 313 -16.63 -44.70 -53.30
N ARG A 314 -15.82 -43.89 -52.59
CA ARG A 314 -14.91 -44.31 -51.53
C ARG A 314 -15.10 -43.42 -50.31
N GLU A 315 -15.53 -44.04 -49.20
CA GLU A 315 -15.63 -43.36 -47.90
C GLU A 315 -14.41 -42.49 -47.56
N GLU A 316 -14.69 -41.21 -47.31
CA GLU A 316 -13.77 -40.16 -46.96
C GLU A 316 -14.10 -39.55 -45.59
N ALA A 317 -13.05 -39.26 -44.83
CA ALA A 317 -13.24 -38.75 -43.48
C ALA A 317 -13.91 -37.36 -43.49
N PRO A 318 -14.74 -37.05 -42.47
CA PRO A 318 -15.19 -35.69 -42.25
C PRO A 318 -13.99 -34.76 -42.02
N SER A 319 -14.20 -33.48 -42.26
CA SER A 319 -13.19 -32.44 -42.07
C SER A 319 -13.78 -31.18 -41.46
N PHE A 320 -13.07 -30.59 -40.48
CA PHE A 320 -13.44 -29.28 -39.95
C PHE A 320 -12.77 -28.17 -40.78
N ALA A 321 -13.49 -27.07 -41.03
CA ALA A 321 -12.94 -25.91 -41.74
C ALA A 321 -11.79 -25.22 -40.95
N ALA A 322 -11.81 -25.34 -39.63
CA ALA A 322 -10.73 -24.93 -38.74
C ALA A 322 -10.43 -26.06 -37.76
N THR A 323 -9.18 -26.19 -37.31
CA THR A 323 -8.78 -27.23 -36.33
C THR A 323 -8.79 -26.74 -34.89
N ARG A 324 -8.99 -25.43 -34.67
CA ARG A 324 -9.01 -24.81 -33.34
C ARG A 324 -10.01 -23.67 -33.25
N SER A 325 -10.58 -23.50 -32.07
CA SER A 325 -11.35 -22.32 -31.66
C SER A 325 -11.09 -22.01 -30.19
N ALA A 326 -11.44 -20.79 -29.78
CA ALA A 326 -11.26 -20.35 -28.40
C ALA A 326 -12.48 -19.58 -27.92
N ALA A 327 -12.78 -19.72 -26.65
CA ALA A 327 -13.75 -18.91 -25.94
C ALA A 327 -13.15 -18.44 -24.62
N ALA A 328 -13.63 -17.30 -24.12
CA ALA A 328 -13.22 -16.77 -22.84
C ALA A 328 -14.45 -16.55 -21.96
N ILE A 329 -14.34 -16.93 -20.69
CA ILE A 329 -15.27 -16.53 -19.64
C ILE A 329 -14.51 -15.76 -18.58
N VAL A 330 -15.21 -14.83 -17.94
CA VAL A 330 -14.72 -14.08 -16.79
C VAL A 330 -15.62 -14.50 -15.64
N ASP A 331 -15.04 -14.83 -14.48
CA ASP A 331 -15.87 -15.02 -13.30
C ASP A 331 -16.61 -13.72 -12.95
N GLY A 332 -17.70 -13.82 -12.22
CA GLY A 332 -18.65 -12.72 -12.06
C GLY A 332 -18.81 -12.39 -10.59
N THR A 333 -18.77 -11.10 -10.27
CA THR A 333 -18.68 -10.60 -8.89
C THR A 333 -19.92 -10.77 -8.00
N SER A 334 -20.97 -11.46 -8.47
CA SER A 334 -22.14 -11.86 -7.65
C SER A 334 -23.16 -12.73 -8.41
N SER A 335 -23.22 -12.63 -9.74
CA SER A 335 -24.15 -13.40 -10.58
C SER A 335 -23.57 -14.76 -10.99
N ALA A 336 -24.43 -15.71 -11.36
CA ALA A 336 -23.96 -16.98 -11.93
C ALA A 336 -23.14 -16.69 -13.21
N VAL A 337 -21.89 -17.15 -13.24
CA VAL A 337 -21.01 -17.05 -14.41
C VAL A 337 -21.70 -17.73 -15.58
N THR A 338 -21.92 -16.98 -16.65
CA THR A 338 -22.51 -17.53 -17.88
C THR A 338 -21.45 -18.37 -18.59
N GLY A 339 -21.79 -19.61 -18.92
CA GLY A 339 -20.90 -20.50 -19.66
C GLY A 339 -20.59 -20.00 -21.08
N ALA A 340 -19.77 -20.77 -21.79
CA ALA A 340 -19.47 -20.52 -23.19
C ALA A 340 -20.14 -21.56 -24.10
N SER A 341 -20.48 -21.19 -25.31
CA SER A 341 -21.00 -22.12 -26.31
C SER A 341 -20.54 -21.73 -27.70
N GLY A 342 -20.54 -22.67 -28.62
CA GLY A 342 -20.21 -22.39 -30.00
C GLY A 342 -20.68 -23.46 -30.96
N LEU A 343 -20.60 -23.10 -32.25
CA LEU A 343 -20.93 -23.98 -33.36
C LEU A 343 -19.68 -24.13 -34.22
N ILE A 344 -19.33 -25.37 -34.56
CA ILE A 344 -18.20 -25.71 -35.42
C ILE A 344 -18.75 -26.39 -36.65
N ALA A 345 -18.60 -25.76 -37.81
CA ALA A 345 -18.96 -26.37 -39.08
C ALA A 345 -17.93 -27.43 -39.51
N PHE A 346 -18.42 -28.51 -40.08
CA PHE A 346 -17.62 -29.54 -40.73
C PHE A 346 -18.21 -29.87 -42.10
N THR A 347 -17.41 -30.50 -42.94
CA THR A 347 -17.82 -31.04 -44.23
C THR A 347 -17.50 -32.51 -44.30
N ASP A 348 -18.33 -33.25 -45.02
CA ASP A 348 -18.15 -34.67 -45.26
C ASP A 348 -18.53 -34.96 -46.72
N PRO A 349 -17.60 -35.37 -47.59
CA PRO A 349 -17.92 -35.63 -49.00
C PRO A 349 -19.02 -36.68 -49.20
N ASP A 350 -19.11 -37.68 -48.32
CA ASP A 350 -20.01 -38.82 -48.46
C ASP A 350 -21.45 -38.48 -48.03
N ALA A 351 -22.30 -38.27 -49.03
CA ALA A 351 -23.69 -37.89 -48.84
C ALA A 351 -24.55 -39.07 -48.37
N SER A 352 -24.45 -39.47 -47.10
CA SER A 352 -25.33 -40.40 -46.35
C SER A 352 -24.84 -40.65 -44.92
N ASP A 353 -23.69 -40.11 -44.59
CA ASP A 353 -22.96 -40.45 -43.39
C ASP A 353 -23.65 -40.03 -42.11
N ARG A 354 -23.41 -40.84 -41.09
CA ARG A 354 -23.85 -40.57 -39.73
C ARG A 354 -22.63 -40.25 -38.89
N HIS A 355 -22.60 -39.03 -38.39
CA HIS A 355 -21.52 -38.56 -37.55
C HIS A 355 -21.76 -38.85 -36.07
N ASN A 356 -20.71 -39.27 -35.38
CA ASN A 356 -20.67 -39.31 -33.93
C ASN A 356 -19.61 -38.34 -33.41
N VAL A 357 -19.84 -37.79 -32.21
CA VAL A 357 -18.89 -36.90 -31.56
C VAL A 357 -18.45 -37.46 -30.22
N LEU A 358 -17.15 -37.42 -29.99
CA LEU A 358 -16.52 -37.76 -28.72
C LEU A 358 -15.71 -36.54 -28.23
N VAL A 359 -15.91 -36.18 -26.97
CA VAL A 359 -15.12 -35.14 -26.31
C VAL A 359 -14.05 -35.80 -25.44
N GLN A 360 -12.81 -35.35 -25.58
CA GLN A 360 -11.70 -35.74 -24.72
C GLN A 360 -10.91 -34.51 -24.27
N PRO A 361 -10.51 -34.41 -22.99
CA PRO A 361 -9.60 -33.34 -22.56
C PRO A 361 -8.23 -33.52 -23.23
N VAL A 362 -7.63 -32.42 -23.71
CA VAL A 362 -6.29 -32.43 -24.36
C VAL A 362 -5.19 -32.80 -23.36
N SER A 363 -5.40 -32.50 -22.08
CA SER A 363 -4.53 -32.88 -20.97
C SER A 363 -5.36 -33.09 -19.71
N ALA A 364 -4.87 -33.92 -18.79
CA ALA A 364 -5.42 -34.01 -17.45
C ALA A 364 -5.03 -32.74 -16.67
N ALA A 365 -5.78 -31.65 -16.87
CA ALA A 365 -5.68 -30.48 -15.99
C ALA A 365 -5.91 -30.94 -14.54
N SER A 366 -5.08 -30.45 -13.61
CA SER A 366 -5.09 -30.83 -12.19
C SER A 366 -6.40 -30.49 -11.47
N SER A 367 -7.16 -29.55 -12.02
CA SER A 367 -8.48 -29.13 -11.55
C SER A 367 -9.33 -28.82 -12.77
N LYS A 368 -10.48 -29.51 -12.89
CA LYS A 368 -11.49 -29.15 -13.89
C LYS A 368 -12.38 -28.07 -13.30
N LEU A 369 -12.50 -26.93 -13.96
CA LEU A 369 -13.30 -25.78 -13.54
C LEU A 369 -14.70 -25.77 -14.14
N GLY A 370 -15.04 -26.79 -14.94
CA GLY A 370 -16.35 -26.92 -15.55
C GLY A 370 -16.53 -28.21 -16.32
N VAL A 371 -17.69 -28.31 -16.95
CA VAL A 371 -18.10 -29.45 -17.79
C VAL A 371 -18.18 -28.98 -19.24
N PHE A 372 -17.49 -29.69 -20.13
CA PHE A 372 -17.54 -29.46 -21.57
C PHE A 372 -18.31 -30.59 -22.25
N GLU A 373 -19.31 -30.23 -23.04
CA GLU A 373 -20.15 -31.16 -23.79
C GLU A 373 -20.19 -30.73 -25.26
N ALA A 374 -20.25 -31.71 -26.16
CA ALA A 374 -20.45 -31.47 -27.58
C ALA A 374 -21.44 -32.48 -28.16
N ARG A 375 -22.21 -32.05 -29.14
CA ARG A 375 -23.15 -32.89 -29.89
C ARG A 375 -23.13 -32.53 -31.37
N VAL A 376 -23.32 -33.52 -32.23
CA VAL A 376 -23.63 -33.25 -33.64
C VAL A 376 -25.01 -32.58 -33.68
N SER A 377 -25.04 -31.32 -34.11
CA SER A 377 -26.27 -30.52 -34.20
C SER A 377 -26.98 -30.71 -35.54
N THR A 378 -26.20 -30.83 -36.62
CA THR A 378 -26.67 -31.16 -37.97
C THR A 378 -25.69 -32.16 -38.60
N PRO A 379 -26.12 -33.39 -38.94
CA PRO A 379 -25.28 -34.31 -39.72
C PRO A 379 -25.12 -33.83 -41.16
N ALA A 380 -24.00 -34.16 -41.81
CA ALA A 380 -23.69 -33.72 -43.17
C ALA A 380 -24.49 -34.48 -44.23
N HIS A 381 -25.76 -34.11 -44.43
CA HIS A 381 -26.64 -34.74 -45.43
C HIS A 381 -26.43 -34.21 -46.86
N ASP A 382 -25.83 -33.03 -47.01
CA ASP A 382 -25.56 -32.32 -48.27
C ASP A 382 -24.08 -31.92 -48.41
N GLY A 383 -23.21 -32.62 -47.67
CA GLY A 383 -21.80 -32.30 -47.57
C GLY A 383 -21.43 -31.34 -46.44
N TYR A 384 -22.41 -30.77 -45.71
CA TYR A 384 -22.17 -29.80 -44.64
C TYR A 384 -22.88 -30.18 -43.33
N GLY A 385 -22.12 -30.21 -42.25
CA GLY A 385 -22.62 -30.49 -40.90
C GLY A 385 -22.12 -29.48 -39.87
N ALA A 386 -22.63 -29.59 -38.64
CA ALA A 386 -22.19 -28.77 -37.53
C ALA A 386 -22.22 -29.49 -36.19
N VAL A 387 -21.18 -29.27 -35.39
CA VAL A 387 -21.09 -29.68 -33.99
C VAL A 387 -21.36 -28.46 -33.11
N GLU A 388 -22.31 -28.60 -32.19
CA GLU A 388 -22.57 -27.60 -31.16
C GLU A 388 -21.89 -28.04 -29.86
N TRP A 389 -21.21 -27.12 -29.20
CA TRP A 389 -20.55 -27.37 -27.92
C TRP A 389 -20.96 -26.35 -26.87
N THR A 390 -20.92 -26.78 -25.62
CA THR A 390 -21.23 -25.97 -24.44
C THR A 390 -20.21 -26.25 -23.34
N TYR A 391 -19.76 -25.19 -22.68
CA TYR A 391 -18.94 -25.21 -21.48
C TYR A 391 -19.72 -24.60 -20.33
N THR A 392 -20.00 -25.41 -19.30
CA THR A 392 -20.70 -25.00 -18.09
C THR A 392 -19.70 -24.90 -16.93
N PRO A 393 -19.38 -23.69 -16.43
CA PRO A 393 -18.44 -23.52 -15.33
C PRO A 393 -19.02 -24.02 -14.00
N ASP A 394 -18.17 -24.60 -13.15
CA ASP A 394 -18.45 -24.79 -11.74
C ASP A 394 -18.28 -23.45 -11.02
N GLN A 395 -19.41 -22.89 -10.57
CA GLN A 395 -19.48 -21.56 -9.99
C GLN A 395 -18.56 -21.40 -8.77
N THR A 396 -18.38 -22.45 -7.97
CA THR A 396 -17.55 -22.38 -6.76
C THR A 396 -16.08 -22.30 -7.12
N LEU A 397 -15.67 -23.07 -8.12
CA LEU A 397 -14.26 -23.17 -8.51
C LEU A 397 -13.81 -21.97 -9.34
N VAL A 398 -14.68 -21.45 -10.22
CA VAL A 398 -14.30 -20.29 -11.05
C VAL A 398 -14.29 -18.99 -10.27
N ARG A 399 -15.14 -18.82 -9.24
CA ARG A 399 -15.17 -17.62 -8.37
C ARG A 399 -14.02 -17.55 -7.38
N ALA A 400 -13.27 -18.64 -7.23
CA ALA A 400 -12.12 -18.67 -6.35
C ALA A 400 -10.87 -18.05 -7.01
N LEU A 401 -10.97 -17.56 -8.25
CA LEU A 401 -9.86 -17.06 -9.03
C LEU A 401 -9.71 -15.54 -8.87
N GLY A 402 -8.62 -15.13 -8.25
CA GLY A 402 -8.34 -13.72 -8.02
C GLY A 402 -8.01 -12.94 -9.30
N ALA A 403 -7.97 -11.61 -9.19
CA ALA A 403 -7.66 -10.75 -10.32
C ALA A 403 -6.29 -11.05 -10.95
N GLY A 404 -6.31 -11.31 -12.26
CA GLY A 404 -5.11 -11.65 -13.03
C GLY A 404 -4.78 -13.14 -13.04
N GLU A 405 -5.45 -13.95 -12.21
CA GLU A 405 -5.42 -15.39 -12.38
C GLU A 405 -6.14 -15.76 -13.68
N THR A 406 -5.52 -16.67 -14.45
CA THR A 406 -6.07 -17.13 -15.72
C THR A 406 -5.78 -18.61 -15.89
N ILE A 407 -6.83 -19.40 -16.07
CA ILE A 407 -6.74 -20.83 -16.31
C ILE A 407 -7.23 -21.13 -17.73
N GLN A 408 -6.55 -22.06 -18.39
CA GLN A 408 -6.93 -22.53 -19.72
C GLN A 408 -7.23 -24.02 -19.70
N GLU A 409 -8.44 -24.37 -20.12
CA GLU A 409 -8.88 -25.75 -20.32
C GLU A 409 -9.02 -26.02 -21.81
N SER A 410 -8.53 -27.15 -22.30
CA SER A 410 -8.63 -27.48 -23.73
C SER A 410 -9.26 -28.85 -23.94
N TYR A 411 -10.21 -28.91 -24.86
CA TYR A 411 -11.01 -30.08 -25.18
C TYR A 411 -10.90 -30.41 -26.67
N GLN A 412 -10.59 -31.67 -26.98
CA GLN A 412 -10.62 -32.22 -28.33
C GLN A 412 -12.03 -32.75 -28.60
N ILE A 413 -12.61 -32.25 -29.67
CA ILE A 413 -13.82 -32.78 -30.29
C ILE A 413 -13.33 -33.69 -31.41
N ILE A 414 -13.58 -34.97 -31.25
CA ILE A 414 -13.27 -36.01 -32.24
C ILE A 414 -14.58 -36.35 -32.94
N LEU A 415 -14.63 -36.09 -34.23
CA LEU A 415 -15.76 -36.38 -35.10
C LEU A 415 -15.39 -37.59 -35.96
N SER A 416 -16.19 -38.64 -35.88
CA SER A 416 -16.05 -39.83 -36.71
C SER A 416 -17.32 -40.00 -37.56
N ASP A 417 -17.16 -40.40 -38.81
CA ASP A 417 -18.21 -41.08 -39.55
C ASP A 417 -18.43 -42.50 -38.98
N LEU A 418 -19.46 -43.20 -39.47
CA LEU A 418 -19.77 -44.57 -39.02
C LEU A 418 -19.35 -45.64 -40.05
N GLY A 419 -18.74 -45.25 -41.17
CA GLY A 419 -18.25 -46.14 -42.23
C GLY A 419 -16.72 -46.28 -42.31
N GLY A 420 -15.95 -45.39 -41.67
CA GLY A 420 -14.48 -45.33 -41.68
C GLY A 420 -13.80 -45.47 -40.30
N ALA A 421 -12.46 -45.61 -40.33
CA ALA A 421 -11.60 -45.60 -39.14
C ALA A 421 -10.97 -44.21 -38.88
N ASP A 422 -11.26 -43.26 -39.75
CA ASP A 422 -10.66 -41.93 -39.76
C ASP A 422 -11.53 -40.96 -38.95
N SER A 423 -10.93 -39.89 -38.44
CA SER A 423 -11.64 -38.93 -37.58
C SER A 423 -11.05 -37.53 -37.72
N ALA A 424 -11.93 -36.53 -37.77
CA ALA A 424 -11.55 -35.14 -37.68
C ALA A 424 -11.37 -34.72 -36.23
N ILE A 425 -10.37 -33.88 -35.95
CA ILE A 425 -10.14 -33.34 -34.61
C ILE A 425 -10.23 -31.81 -34.65
N HIS A 426 -11.05 -31.27 -33.75
CA HIS A 426 -11.08 -29.83 -33.46
C HIS A 426 -10.78 -29.59 -31.98
N VAL A 427 -9.92 -28.63 -31.67
CA VAL A 427 -9.59 -28.28 -30.28
C VAL A 427 -10.29 -26.98 -29.89
N VAL A 428 -11.10 -27.02 -28.83
CA VAL A 428 -11.67 -25.82 -28.20
C VAL A 428 -10.88 -25.50 -26.94
N THR A 429 -10.32 -24.29 -26.87
CA THR A 429 -9.65 -23.78 -25.66
C THR A 429 -10.55 -22.78 -24.95
N ILE A 430 -10.91 -23.08 -23.71
CA ILE A 430 -11.65 -22.19 -22.81
C ILE A 430 -10.65 -21.46 -21.92
N THR A 431 -10.62 -20.13 -22.00
CA THR A 431 -9.83 -19.28 -21.11
C THR A 431 -10.73 -18.69 -20.03
N ILE A 432 -10.42 -18.97 -18.77
CA ILE A 432 -11.19 -18.56 -17.60
C ILE A 432 -10.36 -17.51 -16.89
N LYS A 433 -10.88 -16.30 -16.75
CA LYS A 433 -10.19 -15.18 -16.10
C LYS A 433 -10.85 -14.86 -14.78
N GLY A 434 -10.04 -14.79 -13.73
CA GLY A 434 -10.44 -14.33 -12.42
C GLY A 434 -10.69 -12.83 -12.37
N THR A 435 -11.56 -12.41 -11.46
CA THR A 435 -11.80 -11.02 -11.08
C THR A 435 -11.41 -10.83 -9.62
N ASN A 436 -11.33 -9.59 -9.15
CA ASN A 436 -11.14 -9.33 -7.72
C ASN A 436 -12.53 -9.24 -7.13
N ASP A 437 -12.91 -10.23 -6.34
CA ASP A 437 -14.07 -10.14 -5.48
C ASP A 437 -13.74 -9.25 -4.28
N ALA A 438 -14.77 -8.58 -3.74
CA ALA A 438 -14.57 -7.70 -2.59
C ALA A 438 -14.82 -8.51 -1.31
N PRO A 439 -13.93 -8.46 -0.30
CA PRO A 439 -14.10 -9.18 0.93
C PRO A 439 -15.28 -8.60 1.72
N VAL A 440 -15.96 -9.48 2.44
CA VAL A 440 -16.93 -9.11 3.45
C VAL A 440 -16.22 -9.05 4.80
N ILE A 441 -16.10 -7.83 5.34
CA ILE A 441 -15.51 -7.57 6.66
C ILE A 441 -16.62 -7.29 7.69
N THR A 442 -16.58 -8.00 8.81
CA THR A 442 -17.53 -7.87 9.93
C THR A 442 -16.79 -7.94 11.27
N GLY A 443 -17.48 -7.82 12.40
CA GLY A 443 -16.89 -7.96 13.74
C GLY A 443 -16.85 -6.64 14.51
N SER A 444 -15.92 -6.53 15.45
CA SER A 444 -15.78 -5.36 16.32
C SER A 444 -14.75 -4.40 15.73
N ASP A 445 -15.22 -3.30 15.15
CA ASP A 445 -14.40 -2.21 14.59
C ASP A 445 -14.42 -0.94 15.46
N VAL A 446 -14.88 -1.07 16.71
CA VAL A 446 -14.90 0.03 17.68
C VAL A 446 -14.08 -0.31 18.91
N GLY A 447 -13.36 0.68 19.42
CA GLY A 447 -12.64 0.63 20.70
C GLY A 447 -12.87 1.90 21.52
N ALA A 448 -12.61 1.83 22.82
CA ALA A 448 -12.65 2.99 23.70
C ALA A 448 -11.47 2.95 24.66
N VAL A 449 -10.82 4.10 24.83
CA VAL A 449 -9.72 4.32 25.76
C VAL A 449 -9.95 5.64 26.49
N GLN A 450 -9.29 5.80 27.62
CA GLN A 450 -9.35 7.00 28.41
C GLN A 450 -7.94 7.38 28.84
N GLU A 451 -7.62 8.65 28.66
CA GLU A 451 -6.45 9.28 29.25
C GLU A 451 -6.35 9.00 30.75
N ASP A 452 -5.12 8.72 31.22
CA ASP A 452 -4.79 8.43 32.61
C ASP A 452 -5.64 7.31 33.26
N GLY A 453 -6.29 6.51 32.41
CA GLY A 453 -7.19 5.44 32.79
C GLY A 453 -6.94 4.18 31.98
N VAL A 454 -7.92 3.81 31.15
CA VAL A 454 -7.84 2.62 30.29
C VAL A 454 -7.06 2.97 29.03
N LEU A 455 -5.78 2.57 28.97
CA LEU A 455 -4.86 2.96 27.91
C LEU A 455 -4.82 2.01 26.70
N ALA A 456 -5.61 0.94 26.69
CA ALA A 456 -5.64 -0.02 25.60
C ALA A 456 -7.05 -0.53 25.32
N ALA A 457 -7.31 -0.79 24.04
CA ALA A 457 -8.54 -1.43 23.55
C ALA A 457 -8.18 -2.58 22.62
N SER A 458 -9.07 -3.55 22.46
CA SER A 458 -8.89 -4.65 21.52
C SER A 458 -10.21 -5.10 20.94
N GLY A 459 -10.13 -5.80 19.82
CA GLY A 459 -11.28 -6.37 19.13
C GLY A 459 -10.84 -7.36 18.06
N HIS A 460 -11.79 -7.79 17.25
CA HIS A 460 -11.55 -8.75 16.19
C HIS A 460 -12.46 -8.44 15.01
N LEU A 461 -11.87 -8.34 13.82
CA LEU A 461 -12.58 -8.30 12.55
C LEU A 461 -12.58 -9.69 11.92
N ALA A 462 -13.73 -10.18 11.50
CA ALA A 462 -13.83 -11.36 10.67
C ALA A 462 -13.86 -10.94 9.21
N ILE A 463 -13.13 -11.65 8.36
CA ILE A 463 -13.04 -11.41 6.93
C ILE A 463 -13.32 -12.70 6.17
N THR A 464 -14.13 -12.60 5.12
CA THR A 464 -14.37 -13.67 4.16
C THR A 464 -14.27 -13.10 2.76
N ASP A 465 -13.53 -13.78 1.91
CA ASP A 465 -13.33 -13.45 0.51
C ASP A 465 -13.64 -14.68 -0.35
N ASP A 466 -14.26 -14.46 -1.51
CA ASP A 466 -14.52 -15.51 -2.48
C ASP A 466 -13.20 -15.91 -3.19
N ASP A 467 -12.23 -15.00 -3.29
CA ASP A 467 -10.91 -15.23 -3.87
C ASP A 467 -10.03 -16.13 -2.98
N HIS A 468 -9.46 -17.18 -3.60
CA HIS A 468 -8.74 -18.21 -2.86
C HIS A 468 -7.47 -17.67 -2.18
N GLY A 469 -7.49 -17.67 -0.85
CA GLY A 469 -6.36 -17.26 -0.01
C GLY A 469 -6.37 -15.78 0.37
N GLU A 470 -7.41 -15.02 0.01
CA GLU A 470 -7.50 -13.58 0.27
C GLU A 470 -8.34 -13.23 1.51
N SER A 471 -8.91 -14.23 2.19
CA SER A 471 -9.66 -14.09 3.47
C SER A 471 -8.76 -13.79 4.68
N ALA A 472 -7.94 -12.73 4.62
CA ALA A 472 -7.05 -12.30 5.69
C ALA A 472 -6.71 -10.80 5.62
N PHE A 473 -6.23 -10.24 6.73
CA PHE A 473 -5.70 -8.88 6.80
C PHE A 473 -4.20 -8.83 6.52
N LEU A 474 -3.71 -7.69 6.01
CA LEU A 474 -2.28 -7.40 6.01
C LEU A 474 -1.84 -7.11 7.45
N PRO A 475 -0.99 -7.96 8.08
CA PRO A 475 -0.57 -7.75 9.45
C PRO A 475 0.33 -6.52 9.54
N GLY A 476 0.10 -5.68 10.55
CA GLY A 476 0.86 -4.44 10.66
C GLY A 476 0.39 -3.52 11.77
N ALA A 477 1.09 -2.40 11.90
CA ALA A 477 0.77 -1.33 12.82
C ALA A 477 0.40 -0.05 12.07
N VAL A 478 -0.66 0.61 12.52
CA VAL A 478 -1.19 1.88 12.03
C VAL A 478 -1.07 2.90 13.15
N THR A 479 -0.29 3.95 12.92
CA THR A 479 -0.18 5.06 13.87
C THR A 479 -1.30 6.06 13.61
N GLY A 480 -2.15 6.27 14.60
CA GLY A 480 -3.19 7.29 14.62
C GLY A 480 -2.69 8.61 15.22
N ARG A 481 -3.63 9.52 15.49
CA ARG A 481 -3.34 10.80 16.14
C ARG A 481 -3.04 10.66 17.62
N TYR A 482 -3.73 9.75 18.30
CA TYR A 482 -3.70 9.60 19.75
C TYR A 482 -2.95 8.34 20.20
N GLY A 483 -2.79 7.36 19.32
CA GLY A 483 -2.14 6.10 19.65
C GLY A 483 -1.76 5.27 18.43
N SER A 484 -1.58 3.98 18.63
CA SER A 484 -1.25 3.03 17.56
C SER A 484 -2.10 1.79 17.65
N LEU A 485 -2.61 1.34 16.51
CA LEU A 485 -3.32 0.07 16.35
C LEU A 485 -2.41 -0.96 15.69
N ALA A 486 -2.39 -2.19 16.19
CA ALA A 486 -1.81 -3.34 15.54
C ALA A 486 -2.91 -4.35 15.20
N ILE A 487 -2.89 -4.91 13.99
CA ILE A 487 -3.80 -5.97 13.54
C ILE A 487 -2.97 -7.15 13.01
N ASP A 488 -3.41 -8.37 13.25
CA ASP A 488 -2.82 -9.58 12.68
C ASP A 488 -3.61 -10.12 11.48
N GLU A 489 -3.09 -11.17 10.83
CA GLU A 489 -3.71 -11.80 9.66
C GLU A 489 -5.13 -12.32 9.93
N SER A 490 -5.42 -12.71 11.18
CA SER A 490 -6.73 -13.22 11.59
C SER A 490 -7.78 -12.12 11.82
N GLY A 491 -7.33 -10.86 11.87
CA GLY A 491 -8.16 -9.70 12.17
C GLY A 491 -8.27 -9.37 13.65
N ALA A 492 -7.52 -10.04 14.53
CA ALA A 492 -7.39 -9.62 15.92
C ALA A 492 -6.57 -8.33 15.97
N TRP A 493 -7.12 -7.31 16.63
CA TRP A 493 -6.46 -6.01 16.73
C TRP A 493 -6.35 -5.53 18.17
N THR A 494 -5.30 -4.76 18.42
CA THR A 494 -5.05 -4.08 19.70
C THR A 494 -4.67 -2.63 19.42
N TYR A 495 -5.26 -1.70 20.18
CA TYR A 495 -4.92 -0.29 20.16
C TYR A 495 -4.27 0.09 21.49
N THR A 496 -3.18 0.86 21.43
CA THR A 496 -2.50 1.41 22.59
C THR A 496 -2.50 2.94 22.49
N LEU A 497 -3.06 3.61 23.50
CA LEU A 497 -3.09 5.05 23.62
C LEU A 497 -1.69 5.58 23.98
N LEU A 498 -1.23 6.62 23.29
CA LEU A 498 0.02 7.32 23.63
C LEU A 498 -0.25 8.38 24.69
N ASN A 499 -0.47 7.92 25.93
CA ASN A 499 -0.98 8.72 27.03
C ASN A 499 -0.19 10.02 27.28
N GLY A 500 1.14 9.95 27.34
CA GLY A 500 1.96 11.14 27.58
C GLY A 500 2.12 12.11 26.41
N SER A 501 1.34 11.96 25.33
CA SER A 501 1.41 12.88 24.20
C SER A 501 0.60 14.14 24.48
N LYS A 502 1.08 15.30 24.00
CA LYS A 502 0.37 16.59 24.16
C LYS A 502 -1.06 16.56 23.57
N ALA A 503 -1.30 15.73 22.55
CA ALA A 503 -2.63 15.62 21.96
C ALA A 503 -3.62 14.89 22.88
N VAL A 504 -3.14 13.91 23.65
CA VAL A 504 -3.95 13.19 24.65
C VAL A 504 -4.11 14.09 25.88
N GLN A 505 -3.00 14.57 26.46
CA GLN A 505 -2.91 15.47 27.63
C GLN A 505 -3.56 16.85 27.47
N GLY A 506 -4.14 17.15 26.32
CA GLY A 506 -4.91 18.37 26.11
C GLY A 506 -6.42 18.15 26.12
N LEU A 507 -6.89 16.90 26.20
CA LEU A 507 -8.30 16.54 26.16
C LEU A 507 -8.89 16.60 27.57
N LYS A 508 -9.80 17.55 27.79
CA LYS A 508 -10.47 17.72 29.08
C LYS A 508 -11.40 16.57 29.43
N ALA A 509 -11.69 16.44 30.73
CA ALA A 509 -12.72 15.53 31.21
C ALA A 509 -14.07 15.73 30.51
N GLY A 510 -14.61 14.62 30.00
CA GLY A 510 -15.87 14.60 29.25
C GLY A 510 -15.76 15.03 27.79
N VAL A 511 -14.59 15.44 27.32
CA VAL A 511 -14.29 15.58 25.89
C VAL A 511 -13.94 14.20 25.34
N HIS A 512 -14.53 13.89 24.19
CA HIS A 512 -14.26 12.66 23.45
C HIS A 512 -13.84 13.03 22.04
N ASP A 513 -12.76 12.43 21.54
CA ASP A 513 -12.38 12.50 20.14
C ASP A 513 -12.13 11.10 19.58
N ALA A 514 -12.21 10.94 18.27
CA ALA A 514 -12.05 9.66 17.60
C ALA A 514 -10.68 9.57 16.92
N ASP A 515 -9.95 8.48 17.16
CA ASP A 515 -8.84 8.05 16.31
C ASP A 515 -9.37 7.09 15.24
N LEU A 516 -9.20 7.43 13.96
CA LEU A 516 -9.69 6.67 12.81
C LEU A 516 -8.53 5.91 12.17
N LEU A 517 -8.48 4.59 12.35
CA LEU A 517 -7.36 3.75 11.96
C LEU A 517 -7.77 2.85 10.79
N THR A 518 -7.20 3.09 9.61
CA THR A 518 -7.49 2.27 8.41
C THR A 518 -6.60 1.03 8.37
N VAL A 519 -7.21 -0.15 8.35
CA VAL A 519 -6.55 -1.44 8.08
C VAL A 519 -6.87 -1.92 6.68
N THR A 520 -6.05 -2.80 6.13
CA THR A 520 -6.15 -3.27 4.74
C THR A 520 -6.15 -4.80 4.69
N SER A 521 -7.04 -5.39 3.91
CA SER A 521 -7.02 -6.82 3.59
C SER A 521 -5.96 -7.20 2.55
N LEU A 522 -5.72 -8.49 2.34
CA LEU A 522 -4.72 -8.97 1.37
C LEU A 522 -5.04 -8.53 -0.08
N ASP A 523 -6.33 -8.45 -0.42
CA ASP A 523 -6.85 -7.96 -1.72
C ASP A 523 -6.69 -6.43 -1.91
N GLY A 524 -6.32 -5.70 -0.84
CA GLY A 524 -6.20 -4.25 -0.84
C GLY A 524 -7.45 -3.48 -0.42
N THR A 525 -8.56 -4.14 -0.09
CA THR A 525 -9.75 -3.49 0.47
C THR A 525 -9.45 -2.89 1.84
N GLN A 526 -9.98 -1.69 2.11
CA GLN A 526 -9.73 -0.94 3.33
C GLN A 526 -10.93 -0.95 4.27
N HIS A 527 -10.68 -1.10 5.58
CA HIS A 527 -11.69 -0.99 6.65
C HIS A 527 -11.21 -0.03 7.74
N VAL A 528 -12.10 0.76 8.33
CA VAL A 528 -11.75 1.72 9.38
C VAL A 528 -12.14 1.18 10.75
N ILE A 529 -11.18 1.13 11.68
CA ILE A 529 -11.42 0.91 13.10
C ILE A 529 -11.48 2.28 13.78
N THR A 530 -12.54 2.52 14.55
CA THR A 530 -12.75 3.79 15.26
C THR A 530 -12.49 3.60 16.74
N VAL A 531 -11.49 4.29 17.29
CA VAL A 531 -11.20 4.28 18.73
C VAL A 531 -11.60 5.61 19.33
N THR A 532 -12.55 5.59 20.26
CA THR A 532 -12.93 6.79 21.03
C THR A 532 -11.92 7.01 22.16
N VAL A 533 -11.29 8.18 22.18
CA VAL A 533 -10.37 8.64 23.22
C VAL A 533 -11.12 9.63 24.09
N THR A 534 -11.24 9.30 25.38
CA THR A 534 -11.86 10.17 26.38
C THR A 534 -10.77 10.89 27.17
N GLY A 535 -10.88 12.21 27.26
CA GLY A 535 -9.98 13.04 28.06
C GLY A 535 -10.15 12.86 29.56
N ALA A 536 -9.12 13.18 30.32
CA ALA A 536 -9.15 13.31 31.78
C ALA A 536 -9.08 14.78 32.21
N ASP A 537 -9.25 15.05 33.49
CA ASP A 537 -9.02 16.39 34.05
C ASP A 537 -7.64 16.37 34.69
N ASP A 538 -6.74 17.21 34.21
CA ASP A 538 -5.40 17.38 34.75
C ASP A 538 -5.37 18.59 35.69
N ALA A 539 -4.90 18.40 36.92
CA ALA A 539 -4.83 19.50 37.87
C ALA A 539 -3.78 20.53 37.45
N ALA A 540 -4.17 21.81 37.43
CA ALA A 540 -3.24 22.90 37.16
C ALA A 540 -2.07 22.96 38.16
N VAL A 541 -0.87 23.24 37.65
CA VAL A 541 0.31 23.54 38.46
C VAL A 541 0.44 25.06 38.62
N ILE A 542 0.27 25.54 39.86
CA ILE A 542 0.36 26.95 40.23
C ILE A 542 1.66 27.22 41.02
N ALA A 543 2.37 28.28 40.65
CA ALA A 543 3.62 28.72 41.29
C ALA A 543 3.72 30.25 41.26
N GLY A 544 4.84 30.82 41.72
CA GLY A 544 5.11 32.27 41.67
C GLY A 544 5.21 32.89 43.06
N VAL A 545 4.87 34.18 43.17
CA VAL A 545 4.87 34.90 44.45
C VAL A 545 3.49 34.81 45.06
N ASP A 546 3.34 34.02 46.12
CA ASP A 546 2.09 33.76 46.84
C ASP A 546 2.09 34.31 48.28
N ALA A 547 3.05 35.19 48.59
CA ALA A 547 3.15 35.86 49.87
C ALA A 547 3.28 37.38 49.69
N GLY A 548 2.65 38.12 50.60
CA GLY A 548 2.75 39.59 50.67
C GLY A 548 2.83 40.08 52.11
N THR A 549 3.32 41.30 52.31
CA THR A 549 3.29 41.97 53.61
C THR A 549 2.66 43.35 53.47
N VAL A 550 1.80 43.69 54.42
CA VAL A 550 1.21 45.01 54.60
C VAL A 550 1.42 45.44 56.04
N ARG A 551 1.33 46.74 56.30
CA ARG A 551 1.40 47.29 57.64
C ARG A 551 0.26 48.28 57.79
N GLU A 552 -0.48 48.18 58.89
CA GLU A 552 -1.52 49.15 59.17
C GLU A 552 -0.94 50.57 59.30
N ASP A 553 -1.78 51.56 59.02
CA ASP A 553 -1.41 52.99 59.04
C ASP A 553 -0.17 53.35 58.19
N GLY A 554 0.20 52.45 57.28
CA GLY A 554 1.38 52.53 56.43
C GLY A 554 1.12 51.95 55.05
N LEU A 555 1.83 50.86 54.72
CA LEU A 555 1.69 50.21 53.42
C LEU A 555 0.46 49.28 53.42
N LEU A 556 -0.67 49.78 52.92
CA LEU A 556 -1.96 49.09 52.96
C LEU A 556 -2.22 48.12 51.80
N THR A 557 -1.28 47.98 50.86
CA THR A 557 -1.45 47.12 49.68
C THR A 557 -0.21 46.27 49.44
N ALA A 558 -0.44 44.99 49.13
CA ALA A 558 0.59 44.07 48.65
C ALA A 558 0.18 43.51 47.28
N ALA A 559 1.16 43.12 46.46
CA ALA A 559 0.90 42.55 45.15
C ALA A 559 1.93 41.46 44.83
N GLY A 560 1.57 40.57 43.93
CA GLY A 560 2.44 39.52 43.44
C GLY A 560 1.95 38.94 42.12
N GLN A 561 2.72 38.00 41.58
CA GLN A 561 2.44 37.35 40.31
C GLN A 561 2.53 35.85 40.49
N LEU A 562 1.42 35.17 40.26
CA LEU A 562 1.38 33.72 40.10
C LEU A 562 1.57 33.33 38.63
N THR A 563 2.10 32.14 38.41
CA THR A 563 2.18 31.47 37.12
C THR A 563 1.37 30.19 37.19
N ILE A 564 0.73 29.83 36.08
CA ILE A 564 -0.10 28.64 35.97
C ILE A 564 0.24 27.88 34.70
N SER A 565 0.31 26.56 34.81
CA SER A 565 0.41 25.64 33.68
C SER A 565 -0.54 24.49 33.91
N ASP A 566 -1.26 24.13 32.86
CA ASP A 566 -2.26 23.09 32.87
C ASP A 566 -2.14 22.31 31.54
N PRO A 567 -2.00 20.97 31.57
CA PRO A 567 -2.04 20.15 30.37
C PRO A 567 -3.31 20.38 29.52
N ASP A 568 -4.46 20.57 30.18
CA ASP A 568 -5.76 20.71 29.54
C ASP A 568 -5.87 21.97 28.68
N GLU A 569 -6.35 21.80 27.44
CA GLU A 569 -6.30 22.87 26.45
C GLU A 569 -7.16 24.08 26.87
N GLY A 570 -6.48 25.16 27.28
CA GLY A 570 -7.11 26.43 27.65
C GLY A 570 -7.47 26.59 29.12
N ASP A 571 -7.01 25.69 30.00
CA ASP A 571 -7.22 25.78 31.46
C ASP A 571 -6.01 26.33 32.23
N SER A 572 -4.92 26.65 31.53
CA SER A 572 -3.78 27.44 32.04
C SER A 572 -4.12 28.93 32.30
N VAL A 573 -5.21 29.20 33.03
CA VAL A 573 -5.71 30.54 33.36
C VAL A 573 -6.37 30.56 34.75
N PHE A 574 -6.25 31.68 35.46
CA PHE A 574 -6.94 31.89 36.74
C PHE A 574 -8.39 32.33 36.56
N LEU A 575 -9.26 32.01 37.53
CA LEU A 575 -10.57 32.63 37.67
C LEU A 575 -10.40 34.06 38.19
N ALA A 576 -10.41 35.03 37.28
CA ALA A 576 -10.31 36.44 37.61
C ALA A 576 -11.45 36.89 38.51
N GLY A 577 -11.14 37.61 39.59
CA GLY A 577 -12.13 38.05 40.56
C GLY A 577 -11.53 38.62 41.84
N SER A 578 -12.38 38.76 42.85
CA SER A 578 -11.99 39.20 44.18
C SER A 578 -12.43 38.22 45.26
N VAL A 579 -11.56 38.01 46.24
CA VAL A 579 -11.78 37.19 47.42
C VAL A 579 -11.68 38.11 48.64
N THR A 580 -12.75 38.18 49.42
CA THR A 580 -12.74 38.91 50.69
C THR A 580 -12.19 37.99 51.78
N GLY A 581 -11.08 38.41 52.38
CA GLY A 581 -10.46 37.73 53.51
C GLY A 581 -10.98 38.22 54.85
N ALA A 582 -10.31 37.83 55.92
CA ALA A 582 -10.67 38.27 57.27
C ALA A 582 -10.34 39.75 57.53
N TYR A 583 -9.26 40.25 56.92
CA TYR A 583 -8.70 41.57 57.21
C TYR A 583 -8.58 42.46 55.98
N GLY A 584 -8.86 41.94 54.79
CA GLY A 584 -8.78 42.71 53.55
C GLY A 584 -9.46 42.04 52.38
N THR A 585 -9.17 42.52 51.17
CA THR A 585 -9.68 41.94 49.92
C THR A 585 -8.54 41.74 48.94
N LEU A 586 -8.45 40.53 48.39
CA LEU A 586 -7.53 40.20 47.30
C LEU A 586 -8.28 40.23 45.97
N SER A 587 -7.71 40.84 44.94
CA SER A 587 -8.14 40.70 43.55
C SER A 587 -7.05 39.98 42.75
N ILE A 588 -7.43 39.07 41.87
CA ILE A 588 -6.53 38.39 40.92
C ILE A 588 -7.07 38.51 39.51
N ASP A 589 -6.21 38.75 38.52
CA ASP A 589 -6.58 38.70 37.11
C ASP A 589 -6.36 37.30 36.50
N SER A 590 -6.80 37.10 35.26
CA SER A 590 -6.66 35.80 34.59
C SER A 590 -5.21 35.39 34.31
N ALA A 591 -4.28 36.34 34.35
CA ALA A 591 -2.85 36.11 34.15
C ALA A 591 -2.11 35.78 35.46
N GLY A 592 -2.77 35.92 36.62
CA GLY A 592 -2.21 35.61 37.94
C GLY A 592 -1.61 36.81 38.67
N HIS A 593 -1.76 38.04 38.16
CA HIS A 593 -1.38 39.23 38.91
C HIS A 593 -2.42 39.47 40.00
N TRP A 594 -1.99 39.43 41.26
CA TRP A 594 -2.86 39.66 42.39
C TRP A 594 -2.47 40.91 43.16
N VAL A 595 -3.48 41.54 43.77
CA VAL A 595 -3.35 42.72 44.64
C VAL A 595 -4.23 42.50 45.85
N TYR A 596 -3.64 42.59 47.04
CA TYR A 596 -4.34 42.60 48.32
C TYR A 596 -4.43 44.03 48.84
N ALA A 597 -5.62 44.44 49.28
CA ALA A 597 -5.88 45.69 49.95
C ALA A 597 -6.34 45.43 51.39
N LEU A 598 -5.57 45.92 52.36
CA LEU A 598 -5.87 45.84 53.79
C LEU A 598 -7.07 46.74 54.13
N LEU A 599 -8.03 46.21 54.90
CA LEU A 599 -9.06 47.02 55.54
C LEU A 599 -8.48 47.63 56.83
N ASN A 600 -7.76 48.74 56.68
CA ASN A 600 -7.03 49.38 57.79
C ASN A 600 -7.92 49.65 59.02
N GLY A 601 -9.15 50.11 58.82
CA GLY A 601 -10.07 50.40 59.92
C GLY A 601 -10.69 49.17 60.59
N HIS A 602 -10.23 47.95 60.30
CA HIS A 602 -10.71 46.75 60.97
C HIS A 602 -10.22 46.72 62.42
N ALA A 603 -11.13 46.54 63.39
CA ALA A 603 -10.80 46.68 64.81
C ALA A 603 -9.69 45.74 65.31
N ALA A 604 -9.57 44.53 64.74
CA ALA A 604 -8.49 43.60 65.09
C ALA A 604 -7.16 43.90 64.38
N VAL A 605 -7.17 44.73 63.33
CA VAL A 605 -5.97 45.24 62.68
C VAL A 605 -5.43 46.37 63.56
N GLN A 606 -6.26 47.38 63.86
CA GLN A 606 -5.96 48.53 64.75
C GLN A 606 -5.60 48.20 66.19
N ALA A 607 -5.59 46.92 66.56
CA ALA A 607 -5.23 46.49 67.91
C ALA A 607 -3.83 45.83 67.93
N LEU A 608 -3.11 45.80 66.80
CA LEU A 608 -1.80 45.18 66.69
C LEU A 608 -0.71 46.22 67.01
N GLY A 609 -0.02 46.07 68.15
CA GLY A 609 1.11 46.95 68.47
C GLY A 609 2.29 46.79 67.49
N ALA A 610 3.32 47.64 67.60
CA ALA A 610 4.45 47.72 66.64
C ALA A 610 5.25 46.43 66.38
N HIS A 611 5.09 45.40 67.22
CA HIS A 611 5.74 44.09 67.09
C HIS A 611 4.78 42.92 66.94
N ASP A 612 3.48 43.21 66.93
CA ASP A 612 2.45 42.23 66.63
C ASP A 612 2.24 42.11 65.13
N HIS A 613 1.74 40.94 64.73
CA HIS A 613 1.31 40.69 63.37
C HIS A 613 0.19 39.66 63.36
N THR A 614 -0.60 39.69 62.30
CA THR A 614 -1.55 38.64 61.96
C THR A 614 -1.38 38.26 60.49
N THR A 615 -2.12 37.26 60.02
CA THR A 615 -2.06 36.81 58.63
C THR A 615 -3.47 36.64 58.07
N ASP A 616 -3.67 37.04 56.82
CA ASP A 616 -4.86 36.72 56.03
C ASP A 616 -4.48 35.72 54.94
N THR A 617 -5.12 34.56 54.91
CA THR A 617 -4.87 33.50 53.91
C THR A 617 -6.09 33.40 53.00
N LEU A 618 -5.91 33.76 51.73
CA LEU A 618 -6.99 33.81 50.73
C LEU A 618 -6.73 32.79 49.64
N THR A 619 -7.75 32.01 49.28
CA THR A 619 -7.65 30.98 48.24
C THR A 619 -8.13 31.52 46.90
N VAL A 620 -7.28 31.41 45.88
CA VAL A 620 -7.63 31.64 44.47
C VAL A 620 -7.77 30.30 43.75
N ALA A 621 -8.42 30.29 42.60
CA ALA A 621 -8.61 29.08 41.81
C ALA A 621 -8.31 29.32 40.34
N SER A 622 -7.82 28.28 39.67
CA SER A 622 -7.75 28.18 38.21
C SER A 622 -9.09 27.81 37.60
N ARG A 623 -9.18 27.84 36.27
CA ARG A 623 -10.43 27.59 35.54
C ARG A 623 -10.95 26.15 35.70
N ASP A 624 -10.06 25.17 35.76
CA ASP A 624 -10.33 23.75 36.08
C ASP A 624 -10.84 23.57 37.54
N GLY A 625 -10.55 24.53 38.42
CA GLY A 625 -10.93 24.52 39.83
C GLY A 625 -9.80 24.17 40.78
N THR A 626 -8.57 23.96 40.30
CA THR A 626 -7.40 23.78 41.16
C THR A 626 -7.18 25.03 42.04
N GLN A 627 -6.98 24.83 43.34
CA GLN A 627 -6.93 25.90 44.33
C GLN A 627 -5.49 26.20 44.79
N HIS A 628 -5.18 27.48 45.02
CA HIS A 628 -3.89 27.94 45.57
C HIS A 628 -4.11 29.00 46.65
N GLY A 629 -3.35 28.94 47.74
CA GLY A 629 -3.43 29.90 48.85
C GLY A 629 -2.43 31.04 48.70
N ILE A 630 -2.87 32.28 48.95
CA ILE A 630 -2.02 33.47 49.07
C ILE A 630 -2.04 33.91 50.53
N VAL A 631 -0.86 34.07 51.13
CA VAL A 631 -0.71 34.46 52.54
C VAL A 631 -0.21 35.90 52.63
N VAL A 632 -0.99 36.76 53.28
CA VAL A 632 -0.60 38.15 53.53
C VAL A 632 -0.35 38.37 55.02
N THR A 633 0.87 38.72 55.38
CA THR A 633 1.20 39.14 56.75
C THR A 633 0.85 40.61 56.94
N ILE A 634 0.18 40.92 58.05
CA ILE A 634 -0.27 42.25 58.42
C ILE A 634 0.50 42.61 59.69
N ASP A 635 1.46 43.51 59.56
CA ASP A 635 2.21 44.03 60.68
C ASP A 635 1.46 45.18 61.36
N GLY A 636 1.51 45.21 62.70
CA GLY A 636 0.98 46.30 63.51
C GLY A 636 1.84 47.55 63.53
N THR A 637 1.28 48.63 64.08
CA THR A 637 1.98 49.87 64.44
C THR A 637 1.72 50.22 65.91
N ASN A 638 2.59 51.02 66.52
CA ASN A 638 2.28 51.55 67.84
C ASN A 638 1.45 52.82 67.66
N ASP A 639 0.19 52.75 68.04
CA ASP A 639 -0.69 53.90 68.10
C ASP A 639 -0.43 54.71 69.36
N ALA A 640 -0.77 56.00 69.33
CA ALA A 640 -0.51 56.88 70.46
C ALA A 640 -1.68 56.83 71.46
N PRO A 641 -1.43 56.62 72.78
CA PRO A 641 -2.48 56.65 73.78
C PRO A 641 -3.06 58.05 73.95
N THR A 642 -4.33 58.07 74.34
CA THR A 642 -5.04 59.29 74.73
C THR A 642 -5.18 59.34 76.25
N PHE A 643 -4.70 60.44 76.84
CA PHE A 643 -4.73 60.66 78.29
C PHE A 643 -5.84 61.61 78.73
N GLY A 644 -6.40 61.38 79.90
CA GLY A 644 -7.41 62.24 80.54
C GLY A 644 -7.37 62.15 82.07
N GLY A 645 -8.43 62.60 82.73
CA GLY A 645 -8.55 62.60 84.19
C GLY A 645 -7.90 63.83 84.85
N ILE A 646 -7.52 63.69 86.11
CA ILE A 646 -6.93 64.77 86.92
C ILE A 646 -5.41 64.60 86.91
N SER A 647 -4.71 65.48 86.20
CA SER A 647 -3.24 65.51 86.09
C SER A 647 -2.59 66.60 86.95
N THR A 648 -3.35 67.25 87.82
CA THR A 648 -2.83 68.32 88.69
C THR A 648 -3.18 68.11 90.15
N GLY A 649 -2.28 68.51 91.05
CA GLY A 649 -2.50 68.49 92.49
C GLY A 649 -1.90 69.71 93.17
N SER A 650 -2.23 69.92 94.44
CA SER A 650 -1.62 70.97 95.23
C SER A 650 -1.38 70.53 96.67
N VAL A 651 -0.24 70.90 97.21
CA VAL A 651 0.22 70.64 98.57
C VAL A 651 0.57 71.97 99.23
N THR A 652 0.57 72.01 100.55
CA THR A 652 0.99 73.18 101.34
C THR A 652 2.06 72.71 102.29
N GLU A 653 3.23 73.33 102.26
CA GLU A 653 4.33 72.95 103.13
C GLU A 653 3.90 72.96 104.61
N ASP A 654 4.50 72.10 105.41
CA ASP A 654 4.24 71.95 106.86
C ASP A 654 2.79 71.59 107.27
N GLN A 655 1.84 71.56 106.34
CA GLN A 655 0.42 71.28 106.61
C GLN A 655 -0.10 70.07 105.84
N VAL A 656 -0.15 70.17 104.51
CA VAL A 656 -0.73 69.14 103.64
C VAL A 656 0.34 68.73 102.66
N LEU A 657 1.07 67.65 102.99
CA LEU A 657 2.25 67.20 102.24
C LEU A 657 1.93 66.17 101.16
N SER A 658 0.66 65.90 100.90
CA SER A 658 0.26 64.91 99.89
C SER A 658 -0.96 65.38 99.11
N ALA A 659 -0.96 65.06 97.82
CA ALA A 659 -2.07 65.28 96.90
C ALA A 659 -2.31 64.00 96.10
N ASN A 660 -3.55 63.75 95.68
CA ASN A 660 -3.89 62.57 94.92
C ASN A 660 -4.78 62.93 93.72
N GLY A 661 -4.81 62.06 92.73
CA GLY A 661 -5.67 62.17 91.57
C GLY A 661 -5.82 60.85 90.84
N LEU A 662 -6.55 60.88 89.73
CA LEU A 662 -6.79 59.73 88.86
C LEU A 662 -6.57 60.17 87.42
N LEU A 663 -5.52 59.67 86.79
CA LEU A 663 -5.35 59.74 85.35
C LEU A 663 -6.14 58.62 84.68
N THR A 664 -6.68 58.89 83.50
CA THR A 664 -7.28 57.88 82.63
C THR A 664 -6.46 57.76 81.36
N ILE A 665 -6.38 56.55 80.80
CA ILE A 665 -5.69 56.25 79.56
C ILE A 665 -6.58 55.38 78.68
N THR A 666 -6.61 55.69 77.39
CA THR A 666 -7.22 54.85 76.36
C THR A 666 -6.27 54.71 75.19
N ASP A 667 -6.01 53.48 74.81
CA ASP A 667 -5.14 53.07 73.71
C ASP A 667 -5.90 52.09 72.81
N VAL A 668 -5.69 52.20 71.50
CA VAL A 668 -6.29 51.30 70.51
C VAL A 668 -5.51 49.98 70.42
N ASP A 669 -4.20 50.01 70.76
CA ASP A 669 -3.35 48.82 70.81
C ASP A 669 -3.77 47.85 71.92
N ALA A 670 -3.79 46.56 71.58
CA ALA A 670 -4.31 45.52 72.45
C ALA A 670 -3.50 45.42 73.76
N GLY A 671 -4.13 45.85 74.85
CA GLY A 671 -3.55 45.74 76.18
C GLY A 671 -2.72 46.94 76.62
N GLU A 672 -2.62 48.00 75.79
CA GLU A 672 -1.77 49.17 76.06
C GLU A 672 -2.46 50.31 76.84
N SER A 673 -3.76 50.16 77.13
CA SER A 673 -4.54 51.08 77.97
C SER A 673 -4.21 50.99 79.48
N SER A 674 -2.94 51.15 79.86
CA SER A 674 -2.46 51.07 81.25
C SER A 674 -1.25 51.96 81.50
N PHE A 675 -1.04 52.38 82.75
CA PHE A 675 0.20 53.04 83.19
C PHE A 675 1.23 52.02 83.67
N VAL A 676 2.52 52.39 83.57
CA VAL A 676 3.61 51.69 84.26
C VAL A 676 3.52 52.03 85.75
N ALA A 677 3.05 51.08 86.55
CA ALA A 677 2.92 51.27 87.99
C ALA A 677 4.31 51.48 88.64
N GLY A 678 4.46 52.52 89.44
CA GLY A 678 5.77 52.86 89.99
C GLY A 678 5.84 54.17 90.74
N SER A 679 7.07 54.57 91.06
CA SER A 679 7.39 55.84 91.70
C SER A 679 8.26 56.69 90.77
N TYR A 680 7.86 57.93 90.55
CA TYR A 680 8.49 58.88 89.66
C TYR A 680 8.95 60.09 90.47
N ASN A 681 10.24 60.39 90.39
CA ASN A 681 10.84 61.48 91.15
C ASN A 681 10.56 62.82 90.46
N GLY A 682 9.99 63.76 91.21
CA GLY A 682 9.99 65.18 90.90
C GLY A 682 11.20 65.89 91.49
N SER A 683 11.22 67.21 91.33
CA SER A 683 12.27 68.07 91.90
C SER A 683 12.11 68.26 93.41
N TYR A 684 10.87 68.20 93.92
CA TYR A 684 10.55 68.47 95.33
C TYR A 684 9.84 67.29 96.01
N GLY A 685 9.22 66.39 95.25
CA GLY A 685 8.51 65.24 95.81
C GLY A 685 8.52 64.02 94.89
N ILE A 686 7.73 63.02 95.25
CA ILE A 686 7.62 61.75 94.52
C ILE A 686 6.15 61.53 94.18
N VAL A 687 5.86 61.20 92.92
CA VAL A 687 4.56 60.66 92.51
C VAL A 687 4.62 59.13 92.53
N THR A 688 3.71 58.48 93.24
CA THR A 688 3.40 57.06 93.04
C THR A 688 2.16 56.94 92.18
N ILE A 689 2.14 56.05 91.19
CA ILE A 689 0.98 55.79 90.32
C ILE A 689 0.77 54.27 90.19
N ASP A 690 -0.49 53.82 90.24
CA ASP A 690 -0.84 52.43 89.96
C ASP A 690 -1.18 52.23 88.47
N ALA A 691 -1.32 50.97 88.05
CA ALA A 691 -1.61 50.63 86.65
C ALA A 691 -2.95 51.22 86.15
N ARG A 692 -3.89 51.53 87.06
CA ARG A 692 -5.20 52.12 86.75
C ARG A 692 -5.17 53.66 86.72
N GLY A 693 -4.00 54.27 86.94
CA GLY A 693 -3.79 55.70 86.90
C GLY A 693 -4.08 56.44 88.20
N ALA A 694 -4.38 55.73 89.30
CA ALA A 694 -4.54 56.37 90.60
C ALA A 694 -3.14 56.78 91.10
N TRP A 695 -2.95 58.08 91.31
CA TRP A 695 -1.65 58.62 91.69
C TRP A 695 -1.70 59.39 93.01
N THR A 696 -0.59 59.38 93.73
CA THR A 696 -0.36 60.14 94.96
C THR A 696 0.98 60.83 94.88
N TYR A 697 1.00 62.15 95.00
CA TYR A 697 2.20 62.93 95.23
C TYR A 697 2.48 63.04 96.73
N THR A 698 3.74 62.92 97.11
CA THR A 698 4.24 63.20 98.47
C THR A 698 5.37 64.21 98.38
N LEU A 699 5.25 65.34 99.10
CA LEU A 699 6.28 66.37 99.21
C LEU A 699 7.40 65.88 100.15
N THR A 700 8.34 65.11 99.63
CA THR A 700 9.47 64.59 100.41
C THR A 700 10.54 65.64 100.69
N GLY A 701 10.60 66.68 99.86
CA GLY A 701 11.50 67.83 99.97
C GLY A 701 10.96 68.97 100.83
N ASN A 702 10.04 68.73 101.76
CA ASN A 702 9.46 69.78 102.61
C ASN A 702 10.53 70.58 103.37
N ALA A 703 11.60 69.93 103.84
CA ALA A 703 12.70 70.59 104.54
C ALA A 703 13.72 71.29 103.62
N LEU A 704 13.51 71.29 102.29
CA LEU A 704 14.42 71.95 101.36
C LEU A 704 14.32 73.47 101.56
N PRO A 705 15.46 74.22 101.56
CA PRO A 705 15.45 75.67 101.76
C PRO A 705 14.55 76.42 100.77
N ALA A 706 14.42 75.92 99.54
CA ALA A 706 13.56 76.54 98.53
C ALA A 706 12.06 76.38 98.84
N VAL A 707 11.66 75.32 99.54
CA VAL A 707 10.27 75.10 99.96
C VAL A 707 9.98 75.94 101.20
N GLN A 708 10.83 75.86 102.22
CA GLN A 708 10.70 76.62 103.49
C GLN A 708 10.81 78.14 103.33
N ALA A 709 11.38 78.62 102.22
CA ALA A 709 11.42 80.06 101.94
C ALA A 709 10.09 80.62 101.42
N LEU A 710 9.07 79.78 101.18
CA LEU A 710 7.80 80.22 100.61
C LEU A 710 6.92 80.89 101.68
N ASN A 711 6.64 82.17 101.49
CA ASN A 711 5.67 82.88 102.31
C ASN A 711 4.23 82.54 101.91
N THR A 712 3.28 82.92 102.76
CA THR A 712 1.84 82.81 102.43
C THR A 712 1.52 83.53 101.12
N GLY A 713 1.07 82.77 100.11
CA GLY A 713 0.74 83.27 98.76
C GLY A 713 1.83 83.02 97.70
N GLU A 714 3.02 82.56 98.10
CA GLU A 714 4.07 82.11 97.18
C GLU A 714 3.93 80.61 96.88
N THR A 715 4.35 80.20 95.67
CA THR A 715 4.24 78.81 95.22
C THR A 715 5.44 78.32 94.42
N LEU A 716 5.77 77.04 94.54
CA LEU A 716 6.63 76.30 93.60
C LEU A 716 5.80 75.33 92.75
N SER A 717 6.32 74.99 91.58
CA SER A 717 5.75 73.96 90.71
C SER A 717 6.69 72.77 90.59
N ASP A 718 6.14 71.57 90.74
CA ASP A 718 6.82 70.30 90.47
C ASP A 718 6.10 69.60 89.33
N THR A 719 6.80 69.18 88.27
CA THR A 719 6.20 68.47 87.13
C THR A 719 6.88 67.13 86.96
N ILE A 720 6.09 66.06 87.00
CA ILE A 720 6.57 64.68 87.02
C ILE A 720 5.94 63.94 85.84
N SER A 721 6.76 63.41 84.95
CA SER A 721 6.28 62.58 83.82
C SER A 721 6.12 61.13 84.27
N VAL A 722 4.91 60.60 84.13
CA VAL A 722 4.59 59.18 84.30
C VAL A 722 4.42 58.53 82.92
N ASN A 723 4.70 57.23 82.80
CA ASN A 723 4.67 56.56 81.51
C ASN A 723 3.48 55.60 81.40
N ALA A 724 2.86 55.56 80.23
CA ALA A 724 2.06 54.44 79.77
C ALA A 724 2.96 53.24 79.46
N ILE A 725 2.36 52.04 79.35
CA ILE A 725 3.11 50.80 79.15
C ILE A 725 3.76 50.71 77.76
N ASP A 726 3.23 51.44 76.77
CA ASP A 726 3.78 51.65 75.43
C ASP A 726 5.03 52.57 75.43
N GLY A 727 5.33 53.20 76.58
CA GLY A 727 6.43 54.14 76.76
C GLY A 727 6.06 55.61 76.53
N THR A 728 4.83 55.93 76.13
CA THR A 728 4.37 57.31 75.98
C THR A 728 4.26 57.99 77.35
N ALA A 729 4.87 59.16 77.48
CA ALA A 729 4.91 59.90 78.75
C ALA A 729 3.79 60.95 78.84
N THR A 730 3.20 61.11 80.03
CA THR A 730 2.23 62.16 80.35
C THR A 730 2.59 62.87 81.66
N PRO A 731 2.48 64.21 81.75
CA PRO A 731 2.91 64.96 82.94
C PRO A 731 1.82 65.04 84.03
N ILE A 732 2.25 65.00 85.28
CA ILE A 732 1.48 65.40 86.48
C ILE A 732 2.10 66.67 87.05
N GLY A 733 1.31 67.74 87.19
CA GLY A 733 1.74 69.03 87.73
C GLY A 733 1.30 69.24 89.17
N ILE A 734 2.22 69.60 90.06
CA ILE A 734 1.95 69.87 91.47
C ILE A 734 2.30 71.30 91.85
N THR A 735 1.38 72.00 92.49
CA THR A 735 1.61 73.31 93.08
C THR A 735 1.87 73.19 94.58
N ILE A 736 3.04 73.62 95.04
CA ILE A 736 3.46 73.64 96.45
C ILE A 736 3.27 75.07 96.98
N ASN A 737 2.42 75.25 97.99
CA ASN A 737 2.12 76.57 98.58
C ASN A 737 2.90 76.78 99.89
N GLY A 738 3.37 78.01 100.11
CA GLY A 738 4.04 78.41 101.36
C GLY A 738 3.12 78.64 102.55
N THR A 739 3.65 78.53 103.76
CA THR A 739 2.92 78.86 105.00
C THR A 739 3.51 80.06 105.76
N ARG A 740 2.96 80.37 106.94
CA ARG A 740 3.45 81.47 107.80
C ARG A 740 4.31 80.87 108.91
N GLU A 741 5.60 81.16 108.90
CA GLU A 741 6.53 80.73 109.95
C GLU A 741 6.19 81.43 111.29
N ALA A 742 5.99 80.64 112.36
CA ALA A 742 5.72 81.17 113.70
C ALA A 742 7.05 81.42 114.45
N LEU A 743 7.38 82.69 114.67
CA LEU A 743 8.52 83.12 115.50
C LEU A 743 8.15 83.05 117.00
N PHE A 744 8.70 82.04 117.70
CA PHE A 744 8.90 81.89 119.17
C PHE A 744 7.73 81.46 120.09
N SER A 745 8.07 80.51 120.98
CA SER A 745 7.32 80.06 122.17
C SER A 745 8.00 80.62 123.43
N PHE A 746 7.23 81.27 124.32
CA PHE A 746 7.67 81.73 125.65
C PHE A 746 7.53 80.62 126.71
N ASP A 747 8.54 80.44 127.57
CA ASP A 747 8.38 79.76 128.88
C ASP A 747 8.37 80.83 129.99
N ASN A 748 7.17 81.22 130.43
CA ASN A 748 6.94 82.07 131.59
C ASN A 748 6.74 81.19 132.82
N GLY A 749 7.81 80.96 133.59
CA GLY A 749 7.75 80.36 134.92
C GLY A 749 7.22 81.35 135.97
N LEU A 750 5.91 81.39 136.16
CA LEU A 750 5.26 82.05 137.29
C LEU A 750 5.44 81.19 138.57
N VAL A 751 6.17 81.69 139.56
CA VAL A 751 5.98 81.31 140.98
C VAL A 751 5.58 82.58 141.72
N GLY A 752 4.32 82.66 142.15
CA GLY A 752 3.80 83.79 142.89
C GLY A 752 4.23 83.79 144.35
N TRP A 753 4.33 84.97 144.96
CA TRP A 753 3.93 85.19 146.35
C TRP A 753 3.29 86.58 146.49
N THR A 754 2.01 86.57 146.86
CA THR A 754 1.36 87.72 147.52
C THR A 754 1.93 87.89 148.92
N TYR A 755 2.23 89.12 149.35
CA TYR A 755 1.75 89.55 150.67
C TYR A 755 1.65 91.08 150.83
N THR A 756 0.45 91.51 151.18
CA THR A 756 0.04 92.81 151.68
C THR A 756 0.44 92.99 153.16
N GLY A 757 1.17 94.07 153.46
CA GLY A 757 1.03 94.80 154.72
C GLY A 757 2.03 94.49 155.86
N GLY A 758 2.78 95.52 156.25
CA GLY A 758 3.08 95.84 157.66
C GLY A 758 4.39 95.31 158.28
N ALA A 759 5.30 96.24 158.55
CA ALA A 759 6.38 96.22 159.56
C ALA A 759 7.70 95.46 159.27
N THR A 760 8.71 96.30 158.94
CA THR A 760 10.11 96.37 159.44
C THR A 760 10.95 95.10 159.70
N VAL A 761 12.03 95.01 158.91
CA VAL A 761 13.46 94.87 159.26
C VAL A 761 14.11 93.86 158.29
N GLY A 762 15.12 94.36 157.58
CA GLY A 762 15.71 93.70 156.42
C GLY A 762 16.78 92.65 156.71
N ALA A 763 17.07 91.90 155.65
CA ALA A 763 18.37 91.30 155.30
C ALA A 763 18.25 90.87 153.82
N THR A 764 18.91 91.56 152.89
CA THR A 764 20.19 91.23 152.24
C THR A 764 20.15 90.08 151.21
N GLY A 765 20.36 90.43 149.94
CA GLY A 765 20.67 89.53 148.81
C GLY A 765 19.82 89.81 147.57
N ASP A 766 20.26 89.59 146.33
CA ASP A 766 21.54 89.78 145.66
C ASP A 766 21.18 90.06 144.18
N GLY A 767 22.04 90.72 143.41
CA GLY A 767 21.73 91.26 142.08
C GLY A 767 21.33 90.20 141.03
N ALA A 768 20.34 90.54 140.19
CA ALA A 768 19.98 89.75 139.01
C ALA A 768 20.93 90.04 137.84
N GLU A 769 21.61 89.01 137.32
CA GLU A 769 22.42 89.07 136.10
C GLU A 769 21.61 88.56 134.89
N GLY A 770 21.60 89.30 133.79
CA GLY A 770 21.02 88.88 132.50
C GLY A 770 22.04 89.05 131.38
N THR A 771 22.19 88.05 130.51
CA THR A 771 23.12 88.06 129.36
C THR A 771 22.32 88.07 128.06
N ILE A 772 22.63 88.99 127.13
CA ILE A 772 22.04 89.05 125.78
C ILE A 772 23.13 88.72 124.76
N THR A 773 22.90 87.72 123.91
CA THR A 773 23.74 87.42 122.74
C THR A 773 22.96 87.67 121.45
N SER A 774 23.48 88.51 120.56
CA SER A 774 22.90 88.77 119.24
C SER A 774 23.41 87.80 118.19
N SER A 775 22.51 87.19 117.41
CA SER A 775 22.83 86.59 116.11
C SER A 775 22.74 87.65 115.02
N ALA A 776 23.78 87.74 114.19
CA ALA A 776 24.04 88.77 113.19
C ALA A 776 22.94 88.93 112.12
N GLY A 777 22.74 90.17 111.66
CA GLY A 777 22.24 90.43 110.30
C GLY A 777 20.91 91.18 110.12
N LYS A 778 20.52 92.12 111.00
CA LYS A 778 19.35 92.98 110.75
C LYS A 778 19.73 94.45 110.57
N THR A 779 19.23 95.06 109.49
CA THR A 779 19.39 96.47 109.11
C THR A 779 18.28 97.34 109.72
N ALA A 780 18.55 98.65 109.80
CA ALA A 780 17.88 99.66 110.62
C ALA A 780 16.41 100.03 110.27
N ALA A 781 15.58 99.09 109.83
CA ALA A 781 14.15 99.33 109.54
C ALA A 781 13.18 98.44 110.33
N GLU A 782 13.68 97.64 111.30
CA GLU A 782 12.84 96.75 112.13
C GLU A 782 13.01 97.00 113.65
N ILE A 783 13.40 98.23 114.04
CA ILE A 783 13.40 98.70 115.43
C ILE A 783 12.49 99.94 115.47
N GLU A 784 11.17 99.74 115.51
CA GLU A 784 10.26 100.86 115.80
C GLU A 784 9.04 100.49 116.66
N ASP A 785 8.91 99.28 117.22
CA ASP A 785 7.73 98.97 118.05
C ASP A 785 7.95 97.91 119.14
N PHE A 786 8.90 98.12 120.07
CA PHE A 786 8.97 97.26 121.28
C PHE A 786 9.67 97.89 122.51
N LEU A 787 9.35 99.13 122.87
CA LEU A 787 9.72 99.72 124.17
C LEU A 787 8.48 99.79 125.09
N GLY A 788 8.30 98.75 125.91
CA GLY A 788 7.29 98.69 126.97
C GLY A 788 7.93 98.46 128.35
N LEU A 789 8.74 99.41 128.84
CA LEU A 789 9.30 99.36 130.20
C LEU A 789 8.29 99.90 131.23
N SER A 790 7.87 99.06 132.19
CA SER A 790 7.09 99.50 133.36
C SER A 790 7.99 99.81 134.57
N HIS A 791 8.11 101.10 134.86
CA HIS A 791 8.31 101.81 136.14
C HIS A 791 8.71 100.98 137.40
N GLY A 792 9.96 101.12 137.86
CA GLY A 792 10.41 100.75 139.21
C GLY A 792 11.26 101.86 139.84
N SER A 793 10.84 102.40 140.98
CA SER A 793 11.50 103.48 141.72
C SER A 793 12.30 102.94 142.91
N ILE A 794 13.55 103.37 143.09
CA ILE A 794 14.43 103.04 144.23
C ILE A 794 14.57 104.27 145.15
N SER A 795 14.25 104.14 146.44
CA SER A 795 14.50 105.15 147.47
C SER A 795 15.55 104.67 148.47
N THR A 796 16.60 105.44 148.74
CA THR A 796 17.63 105.14 149.75
C THR A 796 17.36 105.92 151.06
N ALA A 797 17.90 105.46 152.18
CA ALA A 797 17.83 106.17 153.46
C ALA A 797 19.20 106.80 153.79
N ALA A 798 19.20 108.01 154.35
CA ALA A 798 20.37 108.80 154.66
C ALA A 798 21.18 108.24 155.85
N GLY A 799 22.52 108.14 155.72
CA GLY A 799 23.41 107.93 156.87
C GLY A 799 24.75 107.18 156.70
N THR A 800 25.46 107.25 155.56
CA THR A 800 26.95 107.10 155.39
C THR A 800 27.26 107.12 153.89
N LEU A 801 28.45 107.59 153.46
CA LEU A 801 28.92 107.44 152.07
C LEU A 801 28.75 105.97 151.63
N PRO A 802 27.98 105.63 150.57
CA PRO A 802 27.90 104.26 150.12
C PRO A 802 29.19 103.87 149.39
N SER A 803 29.90 102.88 149.92
CA SER A 803 30.87 102.10 149.15
C SER A 803 30.17 101.45 147.95
N ALA A 804 30.56 101.83 146.72
CA ALA A 804 30.42 101.16 145.40
C ALA A 804 29.22 100.22 145.06
N GLY A 805 28.14 100.18 145.85
CA GLY A 805 27.15 99.10 145.85
C GLY A 805 25.70 99.51 145.62
N HIS A 806 25.39 100.80 145.41
CA HIS A 806 24.04 101.28 145.15
C HIS A 806 23.96 102.00 143.79
N ALA A 807 24.13 101.23 142.72
CA ALA A 807 24.01 101.70 141.33
C ALA A 807 23.30 100.63 140.48
N MET A 808 22.47 101.03 139.51
CA MET A 808 22.04 100.11 138.45
C MET A 808 23.28 99.67 137.66
N LYS A 809 23.47 98.36 137.45
CA LYS A 809 24.58 97.81 136.64
C LYS A 809 24.02 97.05 135.45
N THR A 810 24.61 97.25 134.28
CA THR A 810 24.34 96.45 133.08
C THR A 810 25.64 96.10 132.37
N THR A 811 25.71 94.90 131.78
CA THR A 811 26.86 94.43 131.01
C THR A 811 26.49 94.41 129.53
N LEU A 812 27.25 95.15 128.71
CA LEU A 812 27.08 95.20 127.27
C LEU A 812 28.26 94.50 126.61
N ILE A 813 28.00 93.73 125.55
CA ILE A 813 29.06 93.22 124.66
C ILE A 813 29.12 94.16 123.47
N VAL A 814 30.24 94.86 123.31
CA VAL A 814 30.46 95.83 122.23
C VAL A 814 31.63 95.40 121.35
N GLU A 815 31.61 95.77 120.08
CA GLU A 815 32.75 95.63 119.17
C GLU A 815 33.68 96.86 119.24
N ALA A 816 34.95 96.68 118.84
CA ALA A 816 35.94 97.74 118.92
C ALA A 816 35.56 98.90 117.99
N GLY A 817 35.39 100.10 118.55
CA GLY A 817 35.00 101.30 117.81
C GLY A 817 33.51 101.67 117.91
N GLN A 818 32.68 100.84 118.54
CA GLN A 818 31.28 101.17 118.83
C GLN A 818 31.15 102.18 119.99
N SER A 819 30.09 102.98 119.95
CA SER A 819 29.75 103.92 121.01
C SER A 819 28.39 103.59 121.61
N VAL A 820 28.31 103.61 122.94
CA VAL A 820 27.02 103.54 123.64
C VAL A 820 26.52 104.95 123.86
N VAL A 821 25.31 105.21 123.39
CA VAL A 821 24.61 106.49 123.58
C VAL A 821 23.48 106.27 124.57
N PHE A 822 23.39 107.10 125.60
CA PHE A 822 22.32 107.03 126.58
C PHE A 822 21.77 108.40 126.96
N ASP A 823 20.50 108.40 127.33
CA ASP A 823 19.80 109.54 127.90
C ASP A 823 19.31 109.24 129.31
N TRP A 824 19.36 110.28 130.15
CA TRP A 824 18.94 110.19 131.54
C TRP A 824 18.24 111.46 132.00
N SER A 825 17.37 111.30 133.00
CA SER A 825 16.66 112.39 133.65
C SER A 825 16.63 112.18 135.17
N PHE A 826 16.61 113.30 135.90
CA PHE A 826 16.42 113.31 137.34
C PHE A 826 15.28 114.26 137.70
N THR A 827 14.52 113.91 138.73
CA THR A 827 13.49 114.79 139.30
C THR A 827 13.70 114.90 140.80
N PHE A 828 13.72 116.14 141.28
CA PHE A 828 13.76 116.51 142.69
C PHE A 828 12.43 117.16 143.08
N THR A 829 11.96 116.99 144.31
CA THR A 829 10.59 117.38 144.71
C THR A 829 10.48 118.70 145.49
N ASP A 830 11.54 119.51 145.61
CA ASP A 830 11.46 120.87 146.21
C ASP A 830 12.32 121.92 145.47
N SER A 831 12.02 123.20 145.74
CA SER A 831 12.42 124.45 145.10
C SER A 831 13.36 125.33 145.95
N GLY A 832 14.11 124.75 146.90
CA GLY A 832 15.14 125.45 147.68
C GLY A 832 16.48 125.62 146.95
N PRO A 833 17.37 126.56 147.34
CA PRO A 833 18.64 126.81 146.65
C PRO A 833 19.74 125.85 147.17
N TYR A 834 19.73 124.61 146.72
CA TYR A 834 20.75 123.59 147.05
C TYR A 834 21.39 123.00 145.77
N GLN A 835 22.58 122.37 145.86
CA GLN A 835 23.38 121.92 144.71
C GLN A 835 23.48 120.38 144.63
N ASP A 836 23.01 119.81 143.51
CA ASP A 836 22.86 118.35 143.30
C ASP A 836 23.76 117.82 142.14
N PHE A 837 24.16 116.54 142.18
CA PHE A 837 25.07 115.90 141.21
C PHE A 837 24.65 114.47 140.78
N GLY A 838 25.08 114.04 139.58
CA GLY A 838 25.04 112.62 139.17
C GLY A 838 26.28 112.15 138.38
N MET A 839 26.51 110.83 138.35
CA MET A 839 27.75 110.18 137.91
C MET A 839 27.49 108.93 137.05
N VAL A 840 28.44 108.60 136.14
CA VAL A 840 28.52 107.28 135.47
C VAL A 840 29.83 106.58 135.82
N SER A 841 29.82 105.26 135.85
CA SER A 841 30.97 104.39 136.01
C SER A 841 31.07 103.43 134.82
N VAL A 842 32.26 103.29 134.24
CA VAL A 842 32.59 102.29 133.21
C VAL A 842 33.65 101.36 133.80
N ASP A 843 33.35 100.07 133.87
CA ASP A 843 34.23 99.03 134.43
C ASP A 843 34.82 99.42 135.80
N GLY A 844 34.01 100.06 136.65
CA GLY A 844 34.38 100.48 138.00
C GLY A 844 35.10 101.83 138.08
N THR A 845 35.40 102.50 136.97
CA THR A 845 35.99 103.85 136.97
C THR A 845 34.91 104.92 136.90
N VAL A 846 34.79 105.75 137.94
CA VAL A 846 33.71 106.75 138.05
C VAL A 846 34.12 108.09 137.43
N SER A 847 33.27 108.62 136.54
CA SER A 847 33.40 109.95 135.92
C SER A 847 32.21 110.85 136.28
N LEU A 848 32.49 112.11 136.60
CA LEU A 848 31.46 113.12 136.89
C LEU A 848 30.97 113.72 135.56
N LEU A 849 29.69 113.55 135.19
CA LEU A 849 29.20 113.99 133.88
C LEU A 849 28.50 115.36 133.85
N ALA A 850 27.85 115.81 134.93
CA ALA A 850 27.20 117.11 134.91
C ALA A 850 26.96 117.73 136.30
N LYS A 851 27.02 119.06 136.37
CA LYS A 851 26.48 119.90 137.44
C LYS A 851 25.20 120.53 136.90
N ALA A 852 24.03 120.17 137.41
CA ALA A 852 22.79 120.66 136.83
C ALA A 852 21.69 120.92 137.87
N THR A 853 21.42 122.20 138.08
CA THR A 853 20.08 122.74 138.36
C THR A 853 19.18 122.38 137.18
N SER A 854 18.38 121.32 137.31
CA SER A 854 17.34 120.85 136.37
C SER A 854 17.71 120.91 134.87
N ALA A 855 18.25 119.82 134.32
CA ALA A 855 18.35 119.63 132.86
C ALA A 855 18.04 118.18 132.51
N SER A 856 16.84 117.95 131.95
CA SER A 856 16.46 116.71 131.27
C SER A 856 16.89 116.79 129.79
N GLY A 857 17.58 115.78 129.27
CA GLY A 857 17.77 115.60 127.83
C GLY A 857 19.15 115.99 127.24
N SER A 858 20.25 115.61 127.88
CA SER A 858 21.57 115.63 127.24
C SER A 858 22.00 114.22 126.84
N TYR A 859 22.17 113.98 125.54
CA TYR A 859 22.75 112.75 125.01
C TYR A 859 24.22 112.63 125.42
N HIS A 860 24.58 111.50 126.02
CA HIS A 860 25.95 111.20 126.40
C HIS A 860 26.45 109.97 125.64
N SER A 861 27.63 110.09 125.03
CA SER A 861 28.27 109.01 124.26
C SER A 861 29.55 108.54 124.95
N ILE A 862 29.71 107.22 125.08
CA ILE A 862 30.95 106.59 125.54
C ILE A 862 31.42 105.64 124.44
N SER A 863 32.62 105.89 123.90
CA SER A 863 33.23 105.04 122.87
C SER A 863 34.15 104.00 123.49
N PHE A 864 34.06 102.76 123.02
CA PHE A 864 34.86 101.65 123.52
C PHE A 864 35.98 101.31 122.53
N ALA A 865 37.22 101.39 123.00
CA ALA A 865 38.41 101.14 122.17
C ALA A 865 38.69 99.65 121.96
N THR A 866 38.08 98.77 122.75
CA THR A 866 38.31 97.33 122.76
C THR A 866 36.99 96.58 122.68
N ALA A 867 36.95 95.48 121.92
CA ALA A 867 35.79 94.60 121.86
C ALA A 867 35.73 93.71 123.11
N GLY A 868 34.54 93.51 123.68
CA GLY A 868 34.35 92.65 124.85
C GLY A 868 33.21 93.09 125.78
N PRO A 869 32.99 92.37 126.89
CA PRO A 869 32.00 92.75 127.89
C PRO A 869 32.49 93.95 128.70
N HIS A 870 31.68 95.01 128.76
CA HIS A 870 31.91 96.20 129.57
C HIS A 870 30.72 96.46 130.50
N THR A 871 30.98 96.87 131.74
CA THR A 871 29.98 97.14 132.78
C THR A 871 29.73 98.62 132.96
N LEU A 872 28.48 99.07 132.80
CA LEU A 872 28.07 100.46 133.04
C LEU A 872 27.30 100.58 134.36
N GLY A 873 27.57 101.64 135.13
CA GLY A 873 26.88 101.95 136.39
C GLY A 873 26.47 103.42 136.54
N PHE A 874 25.26 103.71 137.02
CA PHE A 874 24.74 105.08 137.18
C PHE A 874 24.32 105.39 138.64
N ALA A 875 24.58 106.62 139.14
CA ALA A 875 24.21 107.07 140.50
C ALA A 875 23.96 108.60 140.61
N ALA A 876 23.14 109.05 141.57
CA ALA A 876 22.87 110.47 141.92
C ALA A 876 22.85 110.72 143.44
N PHE A 877 23.24 111.93 143.89
CA PHE A 877 23.24 112.30 145.32
C PHE A 877 23.02 113.82 145.58
N ASP A 878 22.44 114.14 146.74
CA ASP A 878 22.23 115.49 147.30
C ASP A 878 23.28 115.78 148.40
N THR A 879 23.66 117.05 148.59
CA THR A 879 24.65 117.50 149.58
C THR A 879 24.09 118.42 150.70
N GLY A 880 22.78 118.73 150.73
CA GLY A 880 22.15 119.64 151.70
C GLY A 880 21.04 119.03 152.59
N ASP A 881 21.06 119.38 153.88
CA ASP A 881 20.10 119.12 155.00
C ASP A 881 19.24 117.84 155.13
N ASN A 882 19.49 116.79 154.33
CA ASN A 882 18.96 115.42 154.51
C ASN A 882 17.43 115.28 154.45
N SER A 883 16.71 116.16 153.75
CA SER A 883 15.24 116.11 153.74
C SER A 883 14.58 115.42 152.53
N VAL A 884 15.28 115.10 151.43
CA VAL A 884 14.65 114.46 150.24
C VAL A 884 15.62 113.54 149.43
N ASN A 885 15.10 112.48 148.80
CA ASN A 885 15.83 111.52 147.95
C ASN A 885 15.79 111.88 146.44
N PRO A 886 16.90 111.84 145.69
CA PRO A 886 16.88 111.90 144.23
C PRO A 886 16.28 110.65 143.58
N ILE A 887 15.45 110.82 142.55
CA ILE A 887 15.06 109.75 141.63
C ILE A 887 15.89 109.85 140.35
N LEU A 888 16.64 108.80 140.05
CA LEU A 888 17.42 108.63 138.84
C LEU A 888 16.64 107.80 137.82
N ARG A 889 16.49 108.31 136.59
CA ARG A 889 15.88 107.60 135.47
C ARG A 889 16.84 107.56 134.30
N VAL A 890 17.07 106.37 133.73
CA VAL A 890 17.76 106.18 132.45
C VAL A 890 16.67 105.83 131.44
N ASP A 891 16.54 106.67 130.42
CA ASP A 891 15.38 106.64 129.53
C ASP A 891 15.64 105.79 128.29
N HIS A 892 16.87 105.83 127.75
CA HIS A 892 17.31 105.07 126.57
C HIS A 892 18.78 104.66 126.67
N ILE A 893 19.12 103.48 126.15
CA ILE A 893 20.50 103.01 125.93
C ILE A 893 20.55 102.36 124.55
N ASP A 894 21.33 102.94 123.63
CA ASP A 894 21.52 102.45 122.27
C ASP A 894 22.99 102.12 121.99
N LEU A 895 23.22 101.07 121.19
CA LEU A 895 24.51 100.77 120.59
C LEU A 895 24.57 101.38 119.19
N VAL A 896 25.57 102.22 118.94
CA VAL A 896 25.81 102.90 117.66
C VAL A 896 27.19 102.56 117.09
#